data_AF-A0A956TCH1-F1
#
_entry.id   AF-A0A956TCH1-F1
#
_cell.length_a   1.000
_cell.length_b   1.000
_cell.length_c   1.000
_cell.angle_alpha   90.00
_cell.angle_beta   90.00
_cell.angle_gamma   90.00
#
_symmetry.space_group_name_H-M   'P 1'
#
loop_
_entity.id
_entity.type
_entity.pdbx_description
1 polymer ?
#
loop_
_entity_poly.entity_id
_entity_poly.type
_entity_poly.pdbx_seq_one_letter_code
_entity_poly.pdbx_strand_id
1 'polypeptide(L)'
;YFDPILRRRVREMPGVTILYDTEITGVSDEGDHTLAHGIDLERGGKVTIKCDYLVGCDGGNSLVRKAMGTEFVGDGLISQTRSVFIRSCELREKANVDRAWMTWFVGNPTYGCLISLNGEDHWVFLLWLPEGVSDFEALDPRKAIRNAFGKDFDFTIEKVDDWYGRRLVADHFHKGRLLLCGDASHIWIPFAGYGMNAGVADAATLGWQLAAVINGWGGPSMLDAYQAERQPVTHQVSQQAMSLALSNLNMEHAGKQVEDEEITEVLKGKGLGTPATRADIIENLVSKQYARRAEKTLRATPKGILLIDLLRRIRAERLASPRLTGELELHLAEVESGQRSRDDFMSEVVEYTEEIVRLAKTFQYDELYHSDPPLGDCPIAKHLKVVERSRFYCSEDNTGKNGQGVGFIIWKEKNGRYVDRTAMVELLTHGETPLLDGFLTSRGQGYKGKLRLDKDGNLELVSEDGKVAGGPVAVAEIPEDATPLVDCPFNSDCQIFQTEVAYQCRCDETCKATHKKLKSVAILPRVVCHREINPEEAVQFFAEGKTDEWDNFISRYGRPFKAKLFLKDNGKHGFEFAPRAPKKKKEKAGAEAAPGEKKTKAKTKAKKSKSKAKSKTKAKTTKAKTTKTKTKARAKKE
;
A
#
# COMPACT_ATOMS: atom_id res chain seq x y z
N TYR A 1 -35.90 -7.23 20.87
CA TYR A 1 -36.42 -6.01 21.52
C TYR A 1 -36.90 -4.94 20.54
N PHE A 2 -36.16 -4.62 19.46
CA PHE A 2 -36.53 -3.53 18.55
C PHE A 2 -37.73 -3.83 17.64
N ASP A 3 -37.76 -5.01 17.02
CA ASP A 3 -38.80 -5.39 16.04
C ASP A 3 -40.25 -5.32 16.58
N PRO A 4 -40.57 -5.83 17.80
CA PRO A 4 -41.91 -5.67 18.37
C PRO A 4 -42.36 -4.23 18.59
N ILE A 5 -41.42 -3.31 18.86
CA ILE A 5 -41.70 -1.88 19.05
C ILE A 5 -42.04 -1.24 17.70
N LEU A 6 -41.21 -1.48 16.68
CA LEU A 6 -41.47 -1.02 15.32
C LEU A 6 -42.80 -1.56 14.80
N ARG A 7 -43.03 -2.87 14.95
CA ARG A 7 -44.26 -3.54 14.52
C ARG A 7 -45.51 -2.92 15.13
N ARG A 8 -45.49 -2.60 16.43
CA ARG A 8 -46.62 -1.94 17.10
C ARG A 8 -46.92 -0.59 16.45
N ARG A 9 -45.87 0.21 16.24
CA ARG A 9 -46.02 1.54 15.64
C ARG A 9 -46.53 1.49 14.21
N VAL A 10 -45.98 0.59 13.38
CA VAL A 10 -46.37 0.45 11.97
C VAL A 10 -47.83 -0.01 11.84
N ARG A 11 -48.31 -0.89 12.74
CA ARG A 11 -49.72 -1.33 12.75
C ARG A 11 -50.72 -0.21 13.04
N GLU A 12 -50.29 0.86 13.70
CA GLU A 12 -51.11 2.04 14.00
C GLU A 12 -51.07 3.09 12.89
N MET A 13 -50.20 2.93 11.88
CA MET A 13 -50.02 3.93 10.82
C MET A 13 -51.09 3.75 9.71
N PRO A 14 -51.88 4.79 9.41
CA PRO A 14 -52.83 4.72 8.30
C PRO A 14 -52.09 4.59 6.97
N GLY A 15 -52.63 3.75 6.07
CA GLY A 15 -52.05 3.54 4.73
C GLY A 15 -50.92 2.50 4.68
N VAL A 16 -50.55 1.86 5.80
CA VAL A 16 -49.56 0.77 5.80
C VAL A 16 -50.25 -0.58 5.95
N THR A 17 -49.93 -1.51 5.05
CA THR A 17 -50.36 -2.91 5.13
C THR A 17 -49.15 -3.79 5.37
N ILE A 18 -49.21 -4.66 6.39
CA ILE A 18 -48.17 -5.64 6.66
C ILE A 18 -48.69 -7.03 6.30
N LEU A 19 -47.98 -7.73 5.43
CA LEU A 19 -48.26 -9.12 5.06
C LEU A 19 -47.16 -10.00 5.66
N TYR A 20 -47.45 -10.66 6.78
CA TYR A 20 -46.58 -11.72 7.30
C TYR A 20 -46.80 -13.01 6.50
N ASP A 21 -45.88 -13.96 6.67
CA ASP A 21 -45.98 -15.28 6.05
C ASP A 21 -46.20 -15.20 4.53
N THR A 22 -45.62 -14.17 3.90
CA THR A 22 -45.65 -13.94 2.45
C THR A 22 -44.22 -13.89 1.95
N GLU A 23 -43.81 -14.90 1.20
CA GLU A 23 -42.47 -14.99 0.63
C GLU A 23 -42.48 -14.44 -0.80
N ILE A 24 -41.74 -13.36 -1.05
CA ILE A 24 -41.52 -12.83 -2.40
C ILE A 24 -40.46 -13.66 -3.10
N THR A 25 -40.81 -14.25 -4.25
CA THR A 25 -39.98 -15.18 -5.03
C THR A 25 -39.51 -14.59 -6.36
N GLY A 26 -40.01 -13.41 -6.75
CA GLY A 26 -39.57 -12.70 -7.94
C GLY A 26 -40.01 -11.24 -7.92
N VAL A 27 -39.21 -10.38 -8.55
CA VAL A 27 -39.55 -8.96 -8.76
C VAL A 27 -39.12 -8.50 -10.15
N SER A 28 -39.81 -7.51 -10.71
CA SER A 28 -39.44 -6.87 -11.98
C SER A 28 -39.79 -5.38 -11.98
N ASP A 29 -39.07 -4.61 -12.80
CA ASP A 29 -39.40 -3.24 -13.17
C ASP A 29 -39.97 -3.24 -14.58
N GLU A 30 -41.24 -2.83 -14.72
CA GLU A 30 -41.97 -2.75 -15.99
C GLU A 30 -41.88 -1.34 -16.61
N GLY A 31 -41.13 -0.42 -15.98
CA GLY A 31 -40.87 0.94 -16.44
C GLY A 31 -41.84 1.98 -15.88
N ASP A 32 -43.16 1.72 -15.93
CA ASP A 32 -44.18 2.57 -15.28
C ASP A 32 -44.57 2.09 -13.88
N HIS A 33 -44.32 0.83 -13.56
CA HIS A 33 -44.55 0.21 -12.26
C HIS A 33 -43.57 -0.95 -12.01
N THR A 34 -43.62 -1.50 -10.80
CA THR A 34 -42.90 -2.71 -10.40
C THR A 34 -43.89 -3.82 -10.05
N LEU A 35 -43.47 -5.06 -10.24
CA LEU A 35 -44.21 -6.24 -9.83
C LEU A 35 -43.40 -7.03 -8.81
N ALA A 36 -44.08 -7.52 -7.77
CA ALA A 36 -43.56 -8.51 -6.84
C ALA A 36 -44.45 -9.75 -6.88
N HIS A 37 -43.86 -10.90 -7.17
CA HIS A 37 -44.52 -12.19 -7.15
C HIS A 37 -44.08 -12.98 -5.92
N GLY A 38 -45.02 -13.64 -5.27
CA GLY A 38 -44.75 -14.39 -4.06
C GLY A 38 -45.77 -15.47 -3.77
N ILE A 39 -45.63 -16.07 -2.59
CA ILE A 39 -46.50 -17.13 -2.09
C ILE A 39 -46.94 -16.74 -0.69
N ASP A 40 -48.25 -16.80 -0.45
CA ASP A 40 -48.82 -16.80 0.90
C ASP A 40 -48.58 -18.18 1.52
N LEU A 41 -47.73 -18.24 2.54
CA LEU A 41 -47.28 -19.47 3.17
C LEU A 41 -48.37 -20.11 4.04
N GLU A 42 -49.35 -19.34 4.52
CA GLU A 42 -50.48 -19.89 5.27
C GLU A 42 -51.51 -20.53 4.33
N ARG A 43 -51.81 -19.86 3.21
CA ARG A 43 -52.88 -20.27 2.29
C ARG A 43 -52.39 -21.07 1.09
N GLY A 44 -51.09 -21.08 0.83
CA GLY A 44 -50.44 -21.71 -0.33
C GLY A 44 -50.72 -21.02 -1.67
N GLY A 45 -51.37 -19.84 -1.65
CA GLY A 45 -51.79 -19.12 -2.86
C GLY A 45 -50.70 -18.23 -3.43
N LYS A 46 -50.68 -18.04 -4.75
CA LYS A 46 -49.80 -17.04 -5.39
C LYS A 46 -50.27 -15.64 -5.05
N VAL A 47 -49.32 -14.77 -4.72
CA VAL A 47 -49.54 -13.34 -4.50
C VAL A 47 -48.83 -12.56 -5.59
N THR A 48 -49.46 -11.51 -6.11
CA THR A 48 -48.83 -10.54 -7.01
C THR A 48 -49.19 -9.14 -6.55
N ILE A 49 -48.17 -8.32 -6.32
CA ILE A 49 -48.31 -6.96 -5.82
C ILE A 49 -47.76 -6.03 -6.89
N LYS A 50 -48.58 -5.08 -7.32
CA LYS A 50 -48.20 -3.99 -8.22
C LYS A 50 -47.92 -2.74 -7.41
N CYS A 51 -46.75 -2.15 -7.58
CA CYS A 51 -46.30 -0.97 -6.83
C CYS A 51 -45.66 0.06 -7.77
N ASP A 52 -45.75 1.35 -7.45
CA ASP A 52 -45.03 2.38 -8.22
C ASP A 52 -43.50 2.29 -8.02
N TYR A 53 -43.07 1.84 -6.84
CA TYR A 53 -41.68 1.62 -6.45
C TYR A 53 -41.58 0.39 -5.54
N LEU A 54 -40.42 -0.27 -5.57
CA LEU A 54 -40.11 -1.42 -4.72
C LEU A 54 -38.76 -1.22 -4.03
N VAL A 55 -38.76 -1.34 -2.71
CA VAL A 55 -37.54 -1.21 -1.88
C VAL A 55 -37.18 -2.59 -1.31
N GLY A 56 -36.00 -3.08 -1.69
CA GLY A 56 -35.37 -4.29 -1.14
C GLY A 56 -34.75 -4.03 0.21
N CYS A 57 -35.48 -4.40 1.27
CA CYS A 57 -35.00 -4.51 2.64
C CYS A 57 -34.80 -5.99 3.04
N ASP A 58 -34.53 -6.86 2.07
CA ASP A 58 -34.57 -8.33 2.12
C ASP A 58 -33.22 -8.99 2.47
N GLY A 59 -32.30 -8.19 3.03
CA GLY A 59 -31.07 -8.67 3.64
C GLY A 59 -29.97 -9.09 2.65
N GLY A 60 -28.91 -9.72 3.18
CA GLY A 60 -27.70 -9.98 2.41
C GLY A 60 -27.87 -10.83 1.14
N ASN A 61 -28.88 -11.72 1.10
CA ASN A 61 -29.18 -12.55 -0.07
C ASN A 61 -30.20 -11.92 -1.04
N SER A 62 -30.44 -10.62 -0.91
CA SER A 62 -31.46 -9.83 -1.60
C SER A 62 -31.80 -10.30 -3.02
N LEU A 63 -33.07 -10.62 -3.20
CA LEU A 63 -33.69 -10.91 -4.48
C LEU A 63 -33.85 -9.64 -5.31
N VAL A 64 -34.13 -8.51 -4.67
CA VAL A 64 -34.26 -7.21 -5.35
C VAL A 64 -32.92 -6.79 -5.96
N ARG A 65 -31.81 -6.92 -5.22
CA ARG A 65 -30.46 -6.65 -5.72
C ARG A 65 -30.12 -7.50 -6.94
N LYS A 66 -30.45 -8.79 -6.89
CA LYS A 66 -30.24 -9.72 -8.01
C LYS A 66 -31.07 -9.34 -9.24
N ALA A 67 -32.33 -8.95 -9.04
CA ALA A 67 -33.22 -8.51 -10.13
C ALA A 67 -32.73 -7.19 -10.79
N MET A 68 -32.10 -6.31 -10.02
CA MET A 68 -31.44 -5.11 -10.54
C MET A 68 -30.20 -5.43 -11.37
N GLY A 69 -29.58 -6.60 -11.17
CA GLY A 69 -28.26 -6.92 -11.72
C GLY A 69 -27.13 -6.19 -11.00
N THR A 70 -27.35 -5.83 -9.73
CA THR A 70 -26.40 -5.13 -8.87
C THR A 70 -25.51 -6.14 -8.17
N GLU A 71 -24.20 -5.87 -8.14
CA GLU A 71 -23.23 -6.76 -7.53
C GLU A 71 -22.73 -6.22 -6.18
N PHE A 72 -22.31 -7.15 -5.32
CA PHE A 72 -21.61 -6.79 -4.10
C PHE A 72 -20.11 -6.72 -4.37
N VAL A 73 -19.53 -5.56 -4.08
CA VAL A 73 -18.10 -5.30 -4.20
C VAL A 73 -17.48 -5.24 -2.81
N GLY A 74 -16.36 -5.93 -2.63
CA GLY A 74 -15.55 -5.84 -1.42
C GLY A 74 -14.87 -7.16 -1.04
N ASP A 75 -14.67 -7.33 0.26
CA ASP A 75 -13.94 -8.46 0.82
C ASP A 75 -14.92 -9.59 1.18
N GLY A 76 -14.61 -10.80 0.70
CA GLY A 76 -15.38 -12.02 0.95
C GLY A 76 -15.29 -12.49 2.40
N LEU A 77 -14.91 -13.75 2.63
CA LEU A 77 -14.82 -14.30 3.98
C LEU A 77 -13.64 -13.68 4.76
N ILE A 78 -13.96 -12.91 5.81
CA ILE A 78 -13.00 -12.24 6.70
C ILE A 78 -12.85 -12.99 8.03
N SER A 79 -13.97 -13.42 8.63
CA SER A 79 -13.97 -14.10 9.93
C SER A 79 -15.10 -15.13 10.02
N GLN A 80 -14.96 -16.06 10.96
CA GLN A 80 -16.00 -17.02 11.31
C GLN A 80 -16.27 -16.90 12.81
N THR A 81 -17.56 -16.77 13.17
CA THR A 81 -17.99 -16.56 14.55
C THR A 81 -19.21 -17.42 14.83
N ARG A 82 -19.17 -18.22 15.89
CA ARG A 82 -20.33 -18.96 16.38
C ARG A 82 -20.96 -18.16 17.50
N SER A 83 -22.19 -17.70 17.28
CA SER A 83 -22.99 -16.99 18.28
C SER A 83 -23.80 -18.01 19.07
N VAL A 84 -23.60 -18.06 20.39
CA VAL A 84 -24.30 -18.99 21.28
C VAL A 84 -25.14 -18.18 22.25
N PHE A 85 -26.44 -18.19 22.04
CA PHE A 85 -27.42 -17.54 22.91
C PHE A 85 -27.70 -18.45 24.09
N ILE A 86 -27.54 -17.92 25.30
CA ILE A 86 -27.80 -18.66 26.52
C ILE A 86 -28.65 -17.87 27.50
N ARG A 87 -29.29 -18.60 28.40
CA ARG A 87 -29.92 -18.07 29.59
C ARG A 87 -29.21 -18.59 30.85
N SER A 88 -28.81 -17.68 31.74
CA SER A 88 -28.20 -17.99 33.04
C SER A 88 -28.37 -16.83 34.02
N CYS A 89 -29.02 -17.11 35.17
CA CYS A 89 -29.19 -16.14 36.24
C CYS A 89 -27.95 -15.97 37.12
N GLU A 90 -27.03 -16.94 37.10
CA GLU A 90 -25.86 -16.99 37.99
C GLU A 90 -24.53 -16.70 37.30
N LEU A 91 -24.50 -16.59 35.96
CA LEU A 91 -23.29 -16.31 35.19
C LEU A 91 -22.53 -15.11 35.74
N ARG A 92 -23.23 -13.99 35.99
CA ARG A 92 -22.60 -12.75 36.45
C ARG A 92 -21.84 -12.93 37.77
N GLU A 93 -22.49 -13.59 38.74
CA GLU A 93 -21.93 -13.79 40.08
C GLU A 93 -20.83 -14.87 40.08
N LYS A 94 -21.07 -16.01 39.43
CA LYS A 94 -20.12 -17.14 39.43
C LYS A 94 -18.92 -16.94 38.50
N ALA A 95 -19.11 -16.29 37.36
CA ALA A 95 -18.03 -15.98 36.43
C ALA A 95 -17.31 -14.66 36.77
N ASN A 96 -17.73 -13.96 37.83
CA ASN A 96 -17.17 -12.68 38.27
C ASN A 96 -17.10 -11.64 37.13
N VAL A 97 -18.22 -11.50 36.41
CA VAL A 97 -18.35 -10.57 35.28
C VAL A 97 -18.99 -9.28 35.78
N ASP A 98 -18.29 -8.16 35.63
CA ASP A 98 -18.83 -6.84 35.95
C ASP A 98 -20.00 -6.47 35.02
N ARG A 99 -20.83 -5.52 35.44
CA ARG A 99 -21.90 -5.00 34.58
C ARG A 99 -21.31 -4.26 33.39
N ALA A 100 -21.33 -4.91 32.23
CA ALA A 100 -20.94 -4.36 30.95
C ALA A 100 -21.88 -4.86 29.84
N TRP A 101 -22.03 -4.07 28.77
CA TRP A 101 -22.75 -4.51 27.59
C TRP A 101 -22.00 -5.64 26.85
N MET A 102 -20.66 -5.60 26.91
CA MET A 102 -19.77 -6.58 26.31
C MET A 102 -18.56 -6.83 27.23
N THR A 103 -18.18 -8.09 27.39
CA THR A 103 -16.99 -8.54 28.13
C THR A 103 -16.14 -9.42 27.22
N TRP A 104 -14.86 -9.06 27.06
CA TRP A 104 -13.94 -9.81 26.21
C TRP A 104 -13.24 -10.89 27.04
N PHE A 105 -13.10 -12.09 26.47
CA PHE A 105 -12.30 -13.15 27.07
C PHE A 105 -11.23 -13.60 26.07
N VAL A 106 -10.00 -13.70 26.58
CA VAL A 106 -8.82 -14.06 25.80
C VAL A 106 -8.18 -15.25 26.50
N GLY A 107 -8.47 -16.45 26.02
CA GLY A 107 -7.96 -17.70 26.59
C GLY A 107 -7.54 -18.69 25.51
N ASN A 108 -6.66 -19.63 25.87
CA ASN A 108 -6.36 -20.80 25.05
C ASN A 108 -7.14 -21.99 25.62
N PRO A 109 -8.07 -22.63 24.88
CA PRO A 109 -8.28 -22.52 23.43
C PRO A 109 -9.42 -21.57 22.99
N THR A 110 -10.13 -20.92 23.93
CA THR A 110 -11.34 -20.13 23.60
C THR A 110 -11.11 -18.63 23.72
N TYR A 111 -11.41 -17.90 22.66
CA TYR A 111 -11.33 -16.45 22.61
C TYR A 111 -12.57 -15.86 21.91
N GLY A 112 -12.99 -14.66 22.32
CA GLY A 112 -14.25 -14.07 21.88
C GLY A 112 -14.79 -13.03 22.85
N CYS A 113 -16.10 -12.81 22.80
CA CYS A 113 -16.76 -11.90 23.75
C CYS A 113 -18.14 -12.39 24.20
N LEU A 114 -18.50 -12.01 25.41
CA LEU A 114 -19.82 -12.16 26.01
C LEU A 114 -20.59 -10.84 25.83
N ILE A 115 -21.82 -10.90 25.33
CA ILE A 115 -22.73 -9.76 25.19
C ILE A 115 -23.92 -9.95 26.13
N SER A 116 -24.27 -8.91 26.87
CA SER A 116 -25.49 -8.89 27.68
C SER A 116 -26.67 -8.39 26.84
N LEU A 117 -27.74 -9.18 26.73
CA LEU A 117 -28.92 -8.81 25.93
C LEU A 117 -29.93 -7.97 26.73
N ASN A 118 -30.07 -8.25 28.02
CA ASN A 118 -31.04 -7.58 28.91
C ASN A 118 -30.44 -7.08 30.24
N GLY A 119 -29.14 -7.28 30.48
CA GLY A 119 -28.49 -6.91 31.74
C GLY A 119 -28.70 -7.88 32.90
N GLU A 120 -29.47 -8.96 32.71
CA GLU A 120 -29.89 -9.86 33.78
C GLU A 120 -29.43 -11.30 33.54
N ASP A 121 -30.11 -12.02 32.65
CA ASP A 121 -29.99 -13.47 32.49
C ASP A 121 -29.86 -13.94 31.03
N HIS A 122 -30.06 -13.07 30.03
CA HIS A 122 -29.90 -13.40 28.61
C HIS A 122 -28.57 -12.90 28.08
N TRP A 123 -27.79 -13.83 27.52
CA TRP A 123 -26.42 -13.59 27.11
C TRP A 123 -26.12 -14.18 25.74
N VAL A 124 -25.15 -13.61 25.02
CA VAL A 124 -24.62 -14.19 23.79
C VAL A 124 -23.11 -14.33 23.92
N PHE A 125 -22.61 -15.54 23.69
CA PHE A 125 -21.19 -15.77 23.45
C PHE A 125 -20.92 -15.66 21.96
N LEU A 126 -20.10 -14.70 21.55
CA LEU A 126 -19.51 -14.66 20.22
C LEU A 126 -18.17 -15.39 20.29
N LEU A 127 -18.17 -16.65 19.87
CA LEU A 127 -16.98 -17.51 19.89
C LEU A 127 -16.28 -17.41 18.53
N TRP A 128 -15.03 -16.95 18.52
CA TRP A 128 -14.24 -16.85 17.30
C TRP A 128 -13.47 -18.14 17.04
N LEU A 129 -13.49 -18.61 15.79
CA LEU A 129 -12.76 -19.83 15.44
C LEU A 129 -11.28 -19.49 15.23
N PRO A 130 -10.35 -20.28 15.78
CA PRO A 130 -8.91 -20.11 15.50
C PRO A 130 -8.61 -20.15 14.00
N GLU A 131 -7.56 -19.46 13.59
CA GLU A 131 -7.13 -19.47 12.19
C GLU A 131 -6.85 -20.90 11.69
N GLY A 132 -7.39 -21.25 10.51
CA GLY A 132 -7.27 -22.58 9.91
C GLY A 132 -8.32 -23.59 10.36
N VAL A 133 -9.17 -23.26 11.33
CA VAL A 133 -10.34 -24.06 11.70
C VAL A 133 -11.56 -23.50 10.98
N SER A 134 -12.03 -24.20 9.94
CA SER A 134 -13.21 -23.80 9.17
C SER A 134 -14.47 -24.56 9.57
N ASP A 135 -14.32 -25.62 10.36
CA ASP A 135 -15.41 -26.49 10.80
C ASP A 135 -15.90 -26.05 12.18
N PHE A 136 -17.12 -25.51 12.22
CA PHE A 136 -17.76 -25.12 13.46
C PHE A 136 -18.09 -26.33 14.36
N GLU A 137 -18.21 -27.55 13.82
CA GLU A 137 -18.45 -28.76 14.60
C GLU A 137 -17.27 -29.17 15.47
N ALA A 138 -16.07 -28.65 15.17
CA ALA A 138 -14.90 -28.81 16.05
C ALA A 138 -15.03 -28.02 17.37
N LEU A 139 -15.98 -27.09 17.47
CA LEU A 139 -16.21 -26.24 18.63
C LEU A 139 -17.50 -26.62 19.36
N ASP A 140 -17.37 -27.39 20.45
CA ASP A 140 -18.47 -27.63 21.39
C ASP A 140 -18.83 -26.33 22.15
N PRO A 141 -20.03 -25.76 21.94
CA PRO A 141 -20.45 -24.52 22.59
C PRO A 141 -20.40 -24.57 24.12
N ARG A 142 -20.78 -25.71 24.73
CA ARG A 142 -20.83 -25.84 26.19
C ARG A 142 -19.43 -25.82 26.79
N LYS A 143 -18.52 -26.56 26.15
CA LYS A 143 -17.11 -26.59 26.54
C LYS A 143 -16.45 -25.22 26.34
N ALA A 144 -16.73 -24.56 25.22
CA ALA A 144 -16.20 -23.23 24.91
C ALA A 144 -16.64 -22.19 25.95
N ILE A 145 -17.92 -22.17 26.33
CA ILE A 145 -18.47 -21.27 27.36
C ILE A 145 -17.78 -21.48 28.72
N ARG A 146 -17.61 -22.74 29.16
CA ARG A 146 -16.91 -23.04 30.42
C ARG A 146 -15.44 -22.60 30.39
N ASN A 147 -14.78 -22.80 29.25
CA ASN A 147 -13.39 -22.39 29.05
C ASN A 147 -13.22 -20.86 29.03
N ALA A 148 -14.22 -20.10 28.57
CA ALA A 148 -14.13 -18.64 28.43
C ALA A 148 -13.80 -17.92 29.75
N PHE A 149 -14.36 -18.41 30.86
CA PHE A 149 -14.15 -17.81 32.20
C PHE A 149 -13.38 -18.73 33.16
N GLY A 150 -13.15 -20.00 32.80
CA GLY A 150 -12.53 -20.97 33.69
C GLY A 150 -13.31 -21.22 34.98
N LYS A 151 -14.62 -20.95 34.95
CA LYS A 151 -15.57 -21.10 36.06
C LYS A 151 -16.74 -21.95 35.59
N ASP A 152 -17.34 -22.69 36.53
CA ASP A 152 -18.53 -23.49 36.26
C ASP A 152 -19.77 -22.76 36.76
N PHE A 153 -20.82 -22.78 35.93
CA PHE A 153 -22.13 -22.19 36.19
C PHE A 153 -23.17 -22.85 35.29
N ASP A 154 -24.42 -22.81 35.72
CA ASP A 154 -25.56 -23.37 35.02
C ASP A 154 -26.07 -22.43 33.94
N PHE A 155 -26.38 -23.00 32.77
CA PHE A 155 -26.98 -22.28 31.67
C PHE A 155 -27.77 -23.20 30.74
N THR A 156 -28.78 -22.63 30.08
CA THR A 156 -29.49 -23.25 28.96
C THR A 156 -29.04 -22.58 27.66
N ILE A 157 -28.67 -23.37 26.65
CA ILE A 157 -28.45 -22.85 25.29
C ILE A 157 -29.82 -22.73 24.62
N GLU A 158 -30.15 -21.53 24.16
CA GLU A 158 -31.41 -21.22 23.49
C GLU A 158 -31.27 -21.27 21.96
N LYS A 159 -30.12 -20.82 21.44
CA LYS A 159 -29.85 -20.77 20.01
C LYS A 159 -28.35 -20.82 19.72
N VAL A 160 -27.98 -21.42 18.60
CA VAL A 160 -26.62 -21.36 18.04
C VAL A 160 -26.73 -20.90 16.60
N ASP A 161 -26.01 -19.83 16.25
CA ASP A 161 -25.95 -19.29 14.90
C ASP A 161 -24.51 -19.16 14.43
N ASP A 162 -24.23 -19.69 13.25
CA ASP A 162 -22.92 -19.55 12.61
C ASP A 162 -22.91 -18.36 11.67
N TRP A 163 -21.93 -17.49 11.88
CA TRP A 163 -21.85 -16.20 11.22
C TRP A 163 -20.52 -16.02 10.50
N TYR A 164 -20.60 -15.49 9.27
CA TYR A 164 -19.47 -15.31 8.38
C TYR A 164 -19.26 -13.82 8.15
N GLY A 165 -18.17 -13.29 8.69
CA GLY A 165 -17.75 -11.92 8.51
C GLY A 165 -17.40 -11.62 7.07
N ARG A 166 -18.05 -10.60 6.51
CA ARG A 166 -17.82 -10.09 5.16
C ARG A 166 -17.82 -8.56 5.18
N ARG A 167 -17.24 -7.94 4.16
CA ARG A 167 -17.35 -6.50 3.91
C ARG A 167 -17.75 -6.30 2.46
N LEU A 168 -19.04 -6.16 2.22
CA LEU A 168 -19.63 -6.05 0.90
C LEU A 168 -20.50 -4.79 0.82
N VAL A 169 -20.42 -4.07 -0.29
CA VAL A 169 -21.25 -2.89 -0.58
C VAL A 169 -21.76 -3.03 -2.01
N ALA A 170 -23.04 -2.73 -2.23
CA ALA A 170 -23.66 -2.78 -3.54
C ALA A 170 -23.07 -1.67 -4.44
N ASP A 171 -22.75 -2.01 -5.68
CA ASP A 171 -22.24 -1.06 -6.68
C ASP A 171 -23.28 -0.03 -7.15
N HIS A 172 -24.57 -0.39 -7.01
CA HIS A 172 -25.71 0.49 -7.25
C HIS A 172 -26.77 0.32 -6.17
N PHE A 173 -27.41 1.42 -5.74
CA PHE A 173 -28.45 1.40 -4.70
C PHE A 173 -29.86 1.49 -5.29
N HIS A 174 -29.98 1.88 -6.56
CA HIS A 174 -31.24 1.86 -7.28
C HIS A 174 -31.02 1.62 -8.77
N LYS A 175 -32.06 1.12 -9.45
CA LYS A 175 -32.13 0.99 -10.90
C LYS A 175 -33.59 1.08 -11.31
N GLY A 176 -33.93 2.15 -12.04
CA GLY A 176 -35.31 2.47 -12.35
C GLY A 176 -36.13 2.63 -11.06
N ARG A 177 -37.13 1.77 -10.88
CA ARG A 177 -38.07 1.79 -9.74
C ARG A 177 -37.74 0.78 -8.63
N LEU A 178 -36.65 0.03 -8.79
CA LEU A 178 -36.12 -0.88 -7.77
C LEU A 178 -35.02 -0.18 -6.97
N LEU A 179 -35.13 -0.20 -5.64
CA LEU A 179 -34.18 0.41 -4.70
C LEU A 179 -33.74 -0.59 -3.64
N LEU A 180 -32.56 -0.41 -3.06
CA LEU A 180 -32.03 -1.24 -1.99
C LEU A 180 -31.92 -0.43 -0.69
N CYS A 181 -32.05 -1.08 0.46
CA CYS A 181 -31.89 -0.45 1.77
C CYS A 181 -31.38 -1.46 2.82
N GLY A 182 -30.48 -1.02 3.71
CA GLY A 182 -29.92 -1.85 4.77
C GLY A 182 -29.06 -2.99 4.23
N ASP A 183 -29.19 -4.19 4.81
CA ASP A 183 -28.33 -5.35 4.49
C ASP A 183 -28.39 -5.79 3.02
N ALA A 184 -29.42 -5.40 2.28
CA ALA A 184 -29.50 -5.60 0.83
C ALA A 184 -28.47 -4.75 0.06
N SER A 185 -28.11 -3.60 0.61
CA SER A 185 -27.16 -2.61 0.07
C SER A 185 -25.75 -2.77 0.62
N HIS A 186 -25.59 -3.30 1.84
CA HIS A 186 -24.28 -3.46 2.47
C HIS A 186 -24.25 -4.54 3.55
N ILE A 187 -23.18 -5.31 3.62
CA ILE A 187 -22.96 -6.32 4.67
C ILE A 187 -21.59 -6.07 5.28
N TRP A 188 -21.55 -5.89 6.59
CA TRP A 188 -20.30 -5.66 7.31
C TRP A 188 -20.08 -6.66 8.43
N ILE A 189 -18.80 -6.82 8.78
CA ILE A 189 -18.38 -7.42 10.03
C ILE A 189 -18.97 -6.62 11.22
N PRO A 190 -19.54 -7.27 12.25
CA PRO A 190 -20.51 -6.65 13.16
C PRO A 190 -19.79 -5.90 14.30
N PHE A 191 -18.55 -5.49 14.07
CA PHE A 191 -17.79 -4.73 15.04
C PHE A 191 -18.39 -3.32 15.20
N ALA A 192 -18.51 -2.90 16.46
CA ALA A 192 -19.07 -1.60 16.87
C ALA A 192 -20.53 -1.32 16.45
N GLY A 193 -21.29 -2.33 16.01
CA GLY A 193 -22.73 -2.20 15.79
C GLY A 193 -23.13 -1.26 14.65
N TYR A 194 -22.26 -1.03 13.67
CA TYR A 194 -22.52 -0.07 12.59
C TYR A 194 -23.65 -0.50 11.64
N GLY A 195 -23.79 -1.79 11.32
CA GLY A 195 -24.69 -2.27 10.27
C GLY A 195 -26.15 -1.84 10.45
N MET A 196 -26.75 -2.16 11.58
CA MET A 196 -28.14 -1.77 11.87
C MET A 196 -28.35 -0.26 11.87
N ASN A 197 -27.40 0.50 12.45
CA ASN A 197 -27.48 1.96 12.49
C ASN A 197 -27.43 2.58 11.09
N ALA A 198 -26.57 2.04 10.22
CA ALA A 198 -26.51 2.45 8.82
C ALA A 198 -27.80 2.10 8.07
N GLY A 199 -28.35 0.90 8.28
CA GLY A 199 -29.63 0.51 7.67
C GLY A 199 -30.81 1.40 8.11
N VAL A 200 -30.84 1.83 9.38
CA VAL A 200 -31.83 2.82 9.84
C VAL A 200 -31.63 4.18 9.18
N ALA A 201 -30.38 4.63 9.03
CA ALA A 201 -30.07 5.89 8.34
C ALA A 201 -30.43 5.82 6.85
N ASP A 202 -30.24 4.68 6.20
CA ASP A 202 -30.67 4.45 4.81
C ASP A 202 -32.19 4.56 4.69
N ALA A 203 -32.93 3.86 5.57
CA ALA A 203 -34.39 3.88 5.55
C ALA A 203 -34.94 5.29 5.81
N ALA A 204 -34.35 6.04 6.74
CA ALA A 204 -34.74 7.41 7.03
C ALA A 204 -34.50 8.35 5.83
N THR A 205 -33.36 8.20 5.16
CA THR A 205 -33.00 9.01 3.98
C THR A 205 -33.89 8.67 2.79
N LEU A 206 -34.02 7.39 2.48
CA LEU A 206 -34.85 6.92 1.37
C LEU A 206 -36.33 7.26 1.59
N GLY A 207 -36.82 7.18 2.83
CA GLY A 207 -38.22 7.43 3.14
C GLY A 207 -38.70 8.83 2.71
N TRP A 208 -37.93 9.87 3.01
CA TRP A 208 -38.31 11.24 2.63
C TRP A 208 -38.07 11.52 1.14
N GLN A 209 -36.99 10.99 0.56
CA GLN A 209 -36.69 11.14 -0.87
C GLN A 209 -37.74 10.45 -1.74
N LEU A 210 -38.17 9.25 -1.36
CA LEU A 210 -39.24 8.53 -2.04
C LEU A 210 -40.58 9.26 -1.90
N ALA A 211 -40.88 9.81 -0.71
CA ALA A 211 -42.06 10.65 -0.52
C ALA A 211 -42.01 11.91 -1.41
N ALA A 212 -40.83 12.49 -1.64
CA ALA A 212 -40.67 13.63 -2.54
C ALA A 212 -41.10 13.31 -3.97
N VAL A 213 -40.62 12.17 -4.47
CA VAL A 213 -40.91 11.70 -5.82
C VAL A 213 -42.38 11.32 -5.97
N ILE A 214 -42.93 10.55 -5.02
CA ILE A 214 -44.33 10.10 -5.06
C ILE A 214 -45.30 11.28 -4.99
N ASN A 215 -45.03 12.29 -4.16
CA ASN A 215 -45.89 13.47 -4.02
C ASN A 215 -45.61 14.57 -5.06
N GLY A 216 -44.67 14.34 -6.00
CA GLY A 216 -44.42 15.21 -7.14
C GLY A 216 -43.66 16.51 -6.86
N TRP A 217 -43.16 16.72 -5.63
CA TRP A 217 -42.33 17.89 -5.31
C TRP A 217 -40.82 17.62 -5.42
N GLY A 218 -40.42 16.35 -5.60
CA GLY A 218 -39.08 15.93 -6.02
C GLY A 218 -39.12 15.29 -7.41
N GLY A 219 -38.16 15.62 -8.27
CA GLY A 219 -37.99 14.95 -9.55
C GLY A 219 -37.40 13.53 -9.40
N PRO A 220 -37.43 12.68 -10.46
CA PRO A 220 -36.90 11.32 -10.41
C PRO A 220 -35.43 11.22 -9.98
N SER A 221 -34.63 12.25 -10.28
CA SER A 221 -33.22 12.32 -9.88
C SER A 221 -32.99 12.45 -8.38
N MET A 222 -34.04 12.63 -7.58
CA MET A 222 -33.96 12.53 -6.12
C MET A 222 -33.52 11.12 -5.69
N LEU A 223 -33.84 10.08 -6.47
CA LEU A 223 -33.38 8.71 -6.19
C LEU A 223 -31.89 8.52 -6.56
N ASP A 224 -31.37 9.28 -7.52
CA ASP A 224 -29.91 9.33 -7.76
C ASP A 224 -29.19 9.95 -6.54
N ALA A 225 -29.81 10.96 -5.91
CA ALA A 225 -29.27 11.58 -4.70
C ALA A 225 -29.21 10.59 -3.52
N TYR A 226 -30.18 9.67 -3.38
CA TYR A 226 -30.13 8.61 -2.38
C TYR A 226 -28.82 7.82 -2.47
N GLN A 227 -28.46 7.35 -3.67
CA GLN A 227 -27.21 6.64 -3.89
C GLN A 227 -26.00 7.54 -3.63
N ALA A 228 -26.01 8.75 -4.20
CA ALA A 228 -24.89 9.69 -4.08
C ALA A 228 -24.57 10.08 -2.63
N GLU A 229 -25.59 10.13 -1.75
CA GLU A 229 -25.43 10.44 -0.34
C GLU A 229 -25.06 9.20 0.49
N ARG A 230 -25.74 8.07 0.25
CA ARG A 230 -25.62 6.89 1.13
C ARG A 230 -24.49 5.96 0.77
N GLN A 231 -24.20 5.76 -0.52
CA GLN A 231 -23.14 4.84 -0.94
C GLN A 231 -21.75 5.25 -0.43
N PRO A 232 -21.32 6.54 -0.49
CA PRO A 232 -20.02 6.95 0.06
C PRO A 232 -19.92 6.76 1.57
N VAL A 233 -20.99 7.07 2.32
CA VAL A 233 -21.04 6.84 3.78
C VAL A 233 -20.90 5.35 4.09
N THR A 234 -21.61 4.52 3.34
CA THR A 234 -21.54 3.06 3.46
C THR A 234 -20.13 2.54 3.17
N HIS A 235 -19.45 3.06 2.14
CA HIS A 235 -18.03 2.72 1.89
C HIS A 235 -17.14 3.11 3.06
N GLN A 236 -17.24 4.34 3.55
CA GLN A 236 -16.44 4.85 4.67
C GLN A 236 -16.64 4.01 5.94
N VAL A 237 -17.90 3.72 6.30
CA VAL A 237 -18.22 2.91 7.48
C VAL A 237 -17.74 1.47 7.30
N SER A 238 -17.85 0.90 6.09
CA SER A 238 -17.34 -0.44 5.80
C SER A 238 -15.82 -0.55 6.01
N GLN A 239 -15.08 0.48 5.62
CA GLN A 239 -13.63 0.54 5.82
C GLN A 239 -13.29 0.66 7.30
N GLN A 240 -14.03 1.46 8.06
CA GLN A 240 -13.86 1.59 9.50
C GLN A 240 -14.17 0.28 10.25
N ALA A 241 -15.26 -0.40 9.90
CA ALA A 241 -15.62 -1.69 10.49
C ALA A 241 -14.56 -2.77 10.20
N MET A 242 -14.03 -2.80 8.98
CA MET A 242 -12.97 -3.72 8.58
C MET A 242 -11.63 -3.40 9.25
N SER A 243 -11.31 -2.12 9.40
CA SER A 243 -10.14 -1.70 10.18
C SER A 243 -10.19 -2.24 11.61
N LEU A 244 -11.33 -2.07 12.29
CA LEU A 244 -11.52 -2.56 13.66
C LEU A 244 -11.43 -4.09 13.73
N ALA A 245 -11.89 -4.80 12.69
CA ALA A 245 -11.71 -6.24 12.59
C ALA A 245 -10.24 -6.64 12.46
N LEU A 246 -9.52 -6.03 11.51
CA LEU A 246 -8.12 -6.36 11.23
C LEU A 246 -7.22 -6.06 12.42
N SER A 247 -7.49 -5.01 13.20
CA SER A 247 -6.72 -4.76 14.42
C SER A 247 -6.93 -5.82 15.49
N ASN A 248 -8.15 -6.32 15.63
CA ASN A 248 -8.46 -7.36 16.60
C ASN A 248 -7.84 -8.70 16.19
N LEU A 249 -7.57 -8.89 14.89
CA LEU A 249 -7.01 -10.12 14.33
C LEU A 249 -5.46 -10.14 14.25
N ASN A 250 -4.76 -9.00 14.28
CA ASN A 250 -3.31 -8.92 13.99
C ASN A 250 -2.41 -8.39 15.14
N MET A 251 -2.89 -8.33 16.37
CA MET A 251 -2.23 -7.60 17.47
C MET A 251 -1.54 -8.50 18.49
N GLU A 252 -0.34 -9.04 18.18
CA GLU A 252 0.46 -9.65 19.25
C GLU A 252 1.97 -9.32 19.32
N HIS A 253 2.67 -8.80 18.28
CA HIS A 253 4.16 -8.95 18.28
C HIS A 253 5.01 -7.68 18.07
N ALA A 254 4.44 -6.49 17.90
CA ALA A 254 5.24 -5.27 17.64
C ALA A 254 6.11 -4.81 18.82
N GLY A 255 5.64 -4.99 20.07
CA GLY A 255 6.38 -4.58 21.28
C GLY A 255 7.58 -5.46 21.64
N LYS A 256 7.76 -6.63 21.00
CA LYS A 256 8.83 -7.58 21.33
C LYS A 256 10.25 -7.10 20.97
N GLN A 257 10.37 -6.00 20.23
CA GLN A 257 11.65 -5.43 19.77
C GLN A 257 12.08 -4.16 20.53
N VAL A 258 11.35 -3.77 21.58
CA VAL A 258 11.65 -2.59 22.40
C VAL A 258 12.08 -3.07 23.79
N GLU A 259 13.27 -2.65 24.24
CA GLU A 259 13.87 -3.07 25.53
C GLU A 259 13.44 -2.18 26.71
N ASP A 260 12.78 -1.06 26.45
CA ASP A 260 12.36 -0.07 27.44
C ASP A 260 10.96 -0.39 28.00
N GLU A 261 10.86 -0.64 29.30
CA GLU A 261 9.63 -1.11 29.96
C GLU A 261 8.49 -0.09 29.89
N GLU A 262 8.78 1.20 29.98
CA GLU A 262 7.77 2.28 29.99
C GLU A 262 7.19 2.48 28.59
N ILE A 263 8.05 2.48 27.56
CA ILE A 263 7.64 2.52 26.15
C ILE A 263 6.87 1.24 25.76
N THR A 264 7.28 0.09 26.30
CA THR A 264 6.63 -1.20 26.04
C THR A 264 5.22 -1.24 26.64
N GLU A 265 5.01 -0.71 27.85
CA GLU A 265 3.68 -0.62 28.48
C GLU A 265 2.71 0.26 27.67
N VAL A 266 3.18 1.41 27.18
CA VAL A 266 2.37 2.28 26.29
C VAL A 266 2.00 1.57 24.99
N LEU A 267 2.94 0.81 24.42
CA LEU A 267 2.71 0.00 23.21
C LEU A 267 1.82 -1.23 23.44
N LYS A 268 1.69 -1.74 24.67
CA LYS A 268 0.73 -2.83 24.98
C LYS A 268 -0.72 -2.35 24.94
N GLY A 269 -1.00 -1.11 25.38
CA GLY A 269 -2.36 -0.57 25.46
C GLY A 269 -2.94 -0.10 24.12
N LYS A 270 -2.14 0.58 23.29
CA LYS A 270 -2.60 1.15 22.00
C LYS A 270 -1.91 0.54 20.76
N GLY A 271 -0.79 -0.17 20.93
CA GLY A 271 0.11 -0.62 19.86
C GLY A 271 0.57 0.52 18.94
N LEU A 272 0.95 0.22 17.69
CA LEU A 272 1.37 1.20 16.69
C LEU A 272 0.18 2.05 16.19
N GLY A 273 -0.34 2.95 17.01
CA GLY A 273 -1.52 3.77 16.70
C GLY A 273 -2.83 2.98 16.66
N THR A 274 -3.94 3.68 16.43
CA THR A 274 -5.28 3.07 16.37
C THR A 274 -5.40 2.10 15.18
N PRO A 275 -6.29 1.09 15.28
CA PRO A 275 -6.66 0.18 14.21
C PRO A 275 -6.80 0.80 12.81
N ALA A 276 -7.48 1.96 12.72
CA ALA A 276 -7.75 2.70 11.48
C ALA A 276 -6.46 3.18 10.83
N THR A 277 -5.64 3.84 11.63
CA THR A 277 -4.36 4.37 11.19
C THR A 277 -3.44 3.28 10.65
N ARG A 278 -3.48 2.05 11.20
CA ARG A 278 -2.62 0.95 10.74
C ARG A 278 -3.02 0.37 9.40
N ALA A 279 -4.31 0.20 9.15
CA ALA A 279 -4.79 -0.29 7.86
C ALA A 279 -4.44 0.71 6.75
N ASP A 280 -4.68 2.00 7.00
CA ASP A 280 -4.29 3.07 6.09
C ASP A 280 -2.77 3.13 5.89
N ILE A 281 -1.97 2.90 6.93
CA ILE A 281 -0.52 2.78 6.83
C ILE A 281 -0.14 1.61 5.90
N ILE A 282 -0.75 0.43 6.06
CA ILE A 282 -0.46 -0.74 5.22
C ILE A 282 -0.81 -0.45 3.76
N GLU A 283 -1.99 0.12 3.49
CA GLU A 283 -2.39 0.49 2.14
C GLU A 283 -1.47 1.57 1.55
N ASN A 284 -1.03 2.54 2.36
CA ASN A 284 -0.02 3.52 1.95
C ASN A 284 1.34 2.88 1.65
N LEU A 285 1.76 1.88 2.42
CA LEU A 285 3.01 1.16 2.18
C LEU A 285 2.95 0.33 0.90
N VAL A 286 1.80 -0.29 0.61
CA VAL A 286 1.56 -1.06 -0.62
C VAL A 286 1.47 -0.14 -1.83
N SER A 287 0.66 0.92 -1.77
CA SER A 287 0.50 1.88 -2.89
C SER A 287 1.80 2.59 -3.25
N LYS A 288 2.63 2.94 -2.24
CA LYS A 288 3.97 3.50 -2.44
C LYS A 288 5.04 2.47 -2.79
N GLN A 289 4.67 1.19 -2.87
CA GLN A 289 5.53 0.06 -3.21
C GLN A 289 6.69 -0.17 -2.22
N TYR A 290 6.53 0.20 -0.95
CA TYR A 290 7.48 -0.13 0.12
C TYR A 290 7.26 -1.54 0.69
N ALA A 291 6.00 -1.97 0.66
CA ALA A 291 5.59 -3.33 0.99
C ALA A 291 4.71 -3.88 -0.13
N ARG A 292 4.52 -5.20 -0.13
CA ARG A 292 3.59 -5.89 -1.03
C ARG A 292 2.89 -7.02 -0.30
N ARG A 293 1.68 -7.34 -0.73
CA ARG A 293 0.97 -8.54 -0.29
C ARG A 293 1.52 -9.72 -1.08
N ALA A 294 2.07 -10.70 -0.37
CA ALA A 294 2.55 -11.95 -0.94
C ALA A 294 1.83 -13.09 -0.22
N GLU A 295 0.85 -13.68 -0.90
CA GLU A 295 -0.09 -14.63 -0.30
C GLU A 295 -0.79 -14.02 0.93
N LYS A 296 -0.71 -14.67 2.09
CA LYS A 296 -1.28 -14.21 3.36
C LYS A 296 -0.33 -13.33 4.19
N THR A 297 0.83 -12.93 3.63
CA THR A 297 1.86 -12.18 4.37
C THR A 297 2.16 -10.84 3.71
N LEU A 298 2.53 -9.84 4.51
CA LEU A 298 3.10 -8.59 4.01
C LEU A 298 4.62 -8.78 3.89
N ARG A 299 5.18 -8.55 2.69
CA ARG A 299 6.62 -8.62 2.45
C ARG A 299 7.17 -7.24 2.09
N ALA A 300 8.31 -6.88 2.67
CA ALA A 300 9.03 -5.68 2.26
C ALA A 300 9.51 -5.83 0.81
N THR A 301 9.36 -4.77 0.02
CA THR A 301 9.93 -4.73 -1.33
C THR A 301 11.40 -4.34 -1.26
N PRO A 302 12.20 -4.56 -2.31
CA PRO A 302 13.56 -4.01 -2.41
C PRO A 302 13.60 -2.50 -2.20
N LYS A 303 12.57 -1.76 -2.64
CA LYS A 303 12.41 -0.31 -2.41
C LYS A 303 12.26 0.01 -0.92
N GLY A 304 11.42 -0.74 -0.19
CA GLY A 304 11.25 -0.57 1.26
C GLY A 304 12.51 -0.89 2.06
N ILE A 305 13.19 -1.99 1.71
CA ILE A 305 14.45 -2.40 2.36
C ILE A 305 15.52 -1.33 2.17
N LEU A 306 15.68 -0.82 0.95
CA LEU A 306 16.66 0.23 0.63
C LEU A 306 16.35 1.55 1.33
N LEU A 307 15.07 1.90 1.52
CA LEU A 307 14.68 3.09 2.28
C LEU A 307 15.14 2.98 3.74
N ILE A 308 14.90 1.84 4.39
CA ILE A 308 15.32 1.63 5.79
C ILE A 308 16.85 1.64 5.91
N ASP A 309 17.57 0.99 4.99
CA ASP A 309 19.04 1.05 4.94
C ASP A 309 19.54 2.49 4.77
N LEU A 310 18.94 3.26 3.87
CA LEU A 310 19.27 4.68 3.67
C LEU A 310 19.05 5.50 4.94
N LEU A 311 17.88 5.37 5.58
CA LEU A 311 17.55 6.11 6.80
C LEU A 311 18.55 5.84 7.92
N ARG A 312 18.96 4.58 8.11
CA ARG A 312 20.01 4.20 9.07
C ARG A 312 21.35 4.84 8.73
N ARG A 313 21.75 4.84 7.46
CA ARG A 313 23.05 5.38 7.01
C ARG A 313 23.15 6.90 7.08
N ILE A 314 22.05 7.62 6.85
CA ILE A 314 22.02 9.09 7.04
C ILE A 314 21.85 9.49 8.51
N ARG A 315 21.85 8.52 9.43
CA ARG A 315 21.63 8.71 10.88
C ARG A 315 20.25 9.29 11.21
N ALA A 316 19.26 9.01 10.38
CA ALA A 316 17.84 9.22 10.67
C ALA A 316 17.18 7.92 11.16
N GLU A 317 17.90 7.12 11.96
CA GLU A 317 17.47 5.80 12.40
C GLU A 317 16.21 5.84 13.27
N ARG A 318 16.00 6.95 13.99
CA ARG A 318 14.81 7.16 14.82
C ARG A 318 13.52 7.08 13.99
N LEU A 319 13.51 7.49 12.70
CA LEU A 319 12.38 7.29 11.78
C LEU A 319 12.15 5.82 11.39
N ALA A 320 13.21 5.01 11.39
CA ALA A 320 13.16 3.61 11.02
C ALA A 320 12.94 2.69 12.23
N SER A 321 12.66 3.26 13.40
CA SER A 321 12.54 2.54 14.67
C SER A 321 11.11 2.59 15.20
N PRO A 322 10.52 1.44 15.62
CA PRO A 322 9.21 1.43 16.29
C PRO A 322 9.22 2.19 17.62
N ARG A 323 10.41 2.43 18.20
CA ARG A 323 10.60 3.24 19.41
C ARG A 323 10.01 4.64 19.27
N LEU A 324 10.17 5.29 18.12
CA LEU A 324 9.63 6.64 17.88
C LEU A 324 8.12 6.69 18.10
N THR A 325 7.39 5.65 17.68
CA THR A 325 5.94 5.58 17.89
C THR A 325 5.60 5.52 19.38
N GLY A 326 6.33 4.71 20.15
CA GLY A 326 6.11 4.63 21.60
C GLY A 326 6.48 5.93 22.34
N GLU A 327 7.57 6.59 21.94
CA GLU A 327 7.97 7.92 22.46
C GLU A 327 6.87 8.97 22.21
N LEU A 328 6.33 9.02 20.99
CA LEU A 328 5.27 9.97 20.65
C LEU A 328 3.98 9.72 21.43
N GLU A 329 3.56 8.46 21.58
CA GLU A 329 2.37 8.11 22.37
C GLU A 329 2.55 8.43 23.86
N LEU A 330 3.75 8.20 24.42
CA LEU A 330 4.09 8.59 25.78
C LEU A 330 4.01 10.12 25.95
N HIS A 331 4.67 10.87 25.07
CA HIS A 331 4.67 12.34 25.14
C HIS A 331 3.26 12.92 24.97
N LEU A 332 2.41 12.31 24.14
CA LEU A 332 1.00 12.72 24.00
C LEU A 332 0.20 12.44 25.29
N ALA A 333 0.45 11.33 25.97
CA ALA A 333 -0.18 11.04 27.26
C ALA A 333 0.28 11.99 28.37
N GLU A 334 1.55 12.39 28.37
CA GLU A 334 2.07 13.45 29.27
C GLU A 334 1.37 14.79 29.02
N VAL A 335 1.09 15.12 27.75
CA VAL A 335 0.33 16.32 27.40
C VAL A 335 -1.13 16.23 27.87
N GLU A 336 -1.78 15.08 27.66
CA GLU A 336 -3.17 14.84 28.10
C GLU A 336 -3.33 14.93 29.62
N SER A 337 -2.35 14.40 30.37
CA SER A 337 -2.32 14.44 31.83
C SER A 337 -1.82 15.77 32.41
N GLY A 338 -1.40 16.72 31.57
CA GLY A 338 -0.87 18.02 31.98
C GLY A 338 0.55 17.97 32.56
N GLN A 339 1.26 16.84 32.45
CA GLN A 339 2.65 16.69 32.87
C GLN A 339 3.63 17.36 31.91
N ARG A 340 3.25 17.50 30.63
CA ARG A 340 4.00 18.21 29.60
C ARG A 340 3.11 19.28 28.95
N SER A 341 3.68 20.43 28.60
CA SER A 341 2.94 21.45 27.86
C SER A 341 2.82 21.07 26.37
N ARG A 342 1.72 21.49 25.72
CA ARG A 342 1.55 21.32 24.27
C ARG A 342 2.67 22.01 23.48
N ASP A 343 3.14 23.16 23.93
CA ASP A 343 4.14 23.95 23.22
C ASP A 343 5.51 23.28 23.26
N ASP A 344 5.88 22.66 24.39
CA ASP A 344 7.12 21.87 24.50
C ASP A 344 7.07 20.65 23.58
N PHE A 345 5.94 19.92 23.56
CA PHE A 345 5.75 18.78 22.65
C PHE A 345 5.86 19.19 21.18
N MET A 346 5.18 20.26 20.78
CA MET A 346 5.23 20.74 19.39
C MET A 346 6.63 21.22 19.00
N SER A 347 7.37 21.84 19.93
CA SER A 347 8.75 22.27 19.68
C SER A 347 9.67 21.07 19.40
N GLU A 348 9.57 19.99 20.18
CA GLU A 348 10.32 18.75 19.94
C GLU A 348 10.04 18.16 18.54
N VAL A 349 8.76 18.12 18.14
CA VAL A 349 8.35 17.58 16.83
C VAL A 349 8.92 18.42 15.69
N VAL A 350 8.89 19.75 15.82
CA VAL A 350 9.45 20.67 14.81
C VAL A 350 10.96 20.51 14.70
N GLU A 351 11.69 20.55 15.83
CA GLU A 351 13.15 20.40 15.86
C GLU A 351 13.59 19.08 15.22
N TYR A 352 12.92 17.98 15.56
CA TYR A 352 13.22 16.67 14.99
C TYR A 352 12.92 16.61 13.48
N THR A 353 11.82 17.22 13.03
CA THR A 353 11.48 17.30 11.61
C THR A 353 12.51 18.11 10.82
N GLU A 354 12.95 19.25 11.36
CA GLU A 354 14.01 20.07 10.75
C GLU A 354 15.33 19.31 10.64
N GLU A 355 15.69 18.54 11.67
CA GLU A 355 16.87 17.68 11.65
C GLU A 355 16.79 16.64 10.53
N ILE A 356 15.67 15.92 10.41
CA ILE A 356 15.46 14.94 9.33
C ILE A 356 15.60 15.60 7.96
N VAL A 357 14.93 16.74 7.74
CA VAL A 357 14.97 17.47 6.47
C VAL A 357 16.40 17.92 6.15
N ARG A 358 17.14 18.38 7.15
CA ARG A 358 18.56 18.73 7.01
C ARG A 358 19.38 17.51 6.58
N LEU A 359 19.29 16.39 7.30
CA LEU A 359 20.02 15.16 6.99
C LEU A 359 19.72 14.66 5.57
N ALA A 360 18.44 14.66 5.19
CA ALA A 360 17.99 14.26 3.85
C ALA A 360 18.47 15.20 2.74
N LYS A 361 18.73 16.49 3.01
CA LYS A 361 19.26 17.44 2.02
C LYS A 361 20.78 17.39 1.89
N THR A 362 21.49 17.02 2.96
CA THR A 362 22.95 17.15 3.02
C THR A 362 23.72 15.88 2.68
N PHE A 363 23.07 14.71 2.68
CA PHE A 363 23.79 13.45 2.43
C PHE A 363 24.30 13.33 0.98
N GLN A 364 25.40 12.61 0.81
CA GLN A 364 25.97 12.30 -0.51
C GLN A 364 25.95 10.79 -0.73
N TYR A 365 25.37 10.33 -1.85
CA TYR A 365 25.23 8.91 -2.15
C TYR A 365 26.57 8.14 -2.17
N ASP A 366 27.64 8.81 -2.60
CA ASP A 366 28.98 8.22 -2.71
C ASP A 366 29.65 7.99 -1.34
N GLU A 367 29.19 8.66 -0.29
CA GLU A 367 29.75 8.53 1.07
C GLU A 367 29.07 7.45 1.91
N LEU A 368 27.81 7.09 1.59
CA LEU A 368 26.97 6.21 2.41
C LEU A 368 27.52 4.79 2.63
N TYR A 369 28.30 4.28 1.67
CA TYR A 369 28.82 2.90 1.66
C TYR A 369 30.35 2.84 1.64
N HIS A 370 31.03 3.98 1.76
CA HIS A 370 32.49 4.04 1.61
C HIS A 370 33.23 3.34 2.76
N SER A 371 32.64 3.32 3.96
CA SER A 371 33.19 2.63 5.13
C SER A 371 33.00 1.11 5.12
N ASP A 372 32.14 0.59 4.25
CA ASP A 372 31.82 -0.84 4.25
C ASP A 372 32.99 -1.63 3.62
N PRO A 373 33.36 -2.78 4.20
CA PRO A 373 34.42 -3.60 3.64
C PRO A 373 34.03 -4.11 2.24
N PRO A 374 34.99 -4.30 1.32
CA PRO A 374 34.71 -4.91 0.03
C PRO A 374 34.16 -6.34 0.18
N LEU A 375 33.33 -6.76 -0.77
CA LEU A 375 32.60 -8.05 -0.70
C LEU A 375 33.40 -9.22 -1.27
N GLY A 376 34.40 -8.97 -2.11
CA GLY A 376 35.20 -10.00 -2.76
C GLY A 376 35.97 -9.47 -3.97
N ASP A 377 36.66 -10.38 -4.66
CA ASP A 377 37.35 -10.08 -5.91
C ASP A 377 36.34 -9.91 -7.06
N CYS A 378 36.61 -8.97 -7.96
CA CYS A 378 35.79 -8.79 -9.14
C CYS A 378 35.96 -9.99 -10.09
N PRO A 379 34.85 -10.61 -10.54
CA PRO A 379 34.91 -11.82 -11.38
C PRO A 379 35.52 -11.53 -12.77
N ILE A 380 35.37 -10.30 -13.27
CA ILE A 380 35.91 -9.85 -14.56
C ILE A 380 37.37 -9.41 -14.42
N ALA A 381 37.73 -8.80 -13.28
CA ALA A 381 39.05 -8.24 -13.04
C ALA A 381 39.50 -8.53 -11.60
N LYS A 382 40.08 -9.71 -11.39
CA LYS A 382 40.41 -10.23 -10.04
C LYS A 382 41.32 -9.35 -9.18
N HIS A 383 42.03 -8.39 -9.77
CA HIS A 383 42.86 -7.42 -9.04
C HIS A 383 42.03 -6.28 -8.42
N LEU A 384 40.78 -6.10 -8.85
CA LEU A 384 39.85 -5.11 -8.31
C LEU A 384 38.91 -5.77 -7.31
N LYS A 385 38.48 -4.99 -6.32
CA LYS A 385 37.45 -5.43 -5.36
C LYS A 385 36.04 -4.99 -5.78
N VAL A 386 35.04 -5.78 -5.38
CA VAL A 386 33.63 -5.42 -5.48
C VAL A 386 33.20 -4.66 -4.23
N VAL A 387 32.65 -3.48 -4.42
CA VAL A 387 32.17 -2.56 -3.38
C VAL A 387 30.66 -2.38 -3.47
N GLU A 388 30.05 -2.04 -2.34
CA GLU A 388 28.62 -1.73 -2.27
C GLU A 388 28.34 -0.25 -2.56
N ARG A 389 27.20 -0.01 -3.21
CA ARG A 389 26.58 1.30 -3.42
C ARG A 389 25.09 1.22 -3.05
N SER A 390 24.41 2.35 -3.10
CA SER A 390 22.99 2.46 -2.71
C SER A 390 22.08 1.48 -3.44
N ARG A 391 22.26 1.27 -4.74
CA ARG A 391 21.36 0.44 -5.57
C ARG A 391 22.01 -0.77 -6.22
N PHE A 392 23.34 -0.89 -6.13
CA PHE A 392 24.09 -1.91 -6.84
C PHE A 392 25.42 -2.20 -6.15
N TYR A 393 26.01 -3.32 -6.52
CA TYR A 393 27.40 -3.67 -6.27
C TYR A 393 28.20 -3.42 -7.54
N CYS A 394 29.41 -2.90 -7.44
CA CYS A 394 30.27 -2.70 -8.60
C CYS A 394 31.73 -2.91 -8.28
N SER A 395 32.57 -3.03 -9.30
CA SER A 395 34.03 -2.91 -9.14
C SER A 395 34.38 -1.53 -8.56
N GLU A 396 35.46 -1.46 -7.77
CA GLU A 396 35.97 -0.20 -7.24
C GLU A 396 36.36 0.81 -8.34
N ASP A 397 36.79 0.32 -9.52
CA ASP A 397 37.02 1.10 -10.74
C ASP A 397 35.97 0.81 -11.84
N ASN A 398 34.71 1.13 -11.55
CA ASN A 398 33.58 0.96 -12.47
C ASN A 398 33.49 2.10 -13.52
N THR A 399 34.50 2.22 -14.39
CA THR A 399 34.66 3.39 -15.28
C THR A 399 34.42 3.19 -16.79
N GLY A 400 34.11 1.99 -17.28
CA GLY A 400 33.97 1.67 -18.73
C GLY A 400 32.93 2.54 -19.47
N LYS A 401 32.96 2.82 -20.79
CA LYS A 401 33.56 2.22 -22.00
C LYS A 401 34.61 3.10 -22.71
N ASN A 402 35.12 4.18 -22.08
CA ASN A 402 36.07 5.15 -22.70
C ASN A 402 37.19 5.65 -21.74
N GLY A 403 37.45 4.92 -20.65
CA GLY A 403 38.55 5.09 -19.70
C GLY A 403 38.87 3.70 -19.14
N GLN A 404 40.13 3.41 -18.85
CA GLN A 404 40.75 2.07 -18.82
C GLN A 404 40.25 1.07 -17.74
N GLY A 405 39.12 1.31 -17.06
CA GLY A 405 38.57 0.45 -16.00
C GLY A 405 37.53 -0.60 -16.46
N VAL A 406 37.01 -1.37 -15.50
CA VAL A 406 36.20 -2.59 -15.73
C VAL A 406 34.75 -2.33 -15.36
N GLY A 407 33.81 -2.58 -16.28
CA GLY A 407 32.39 -2.29 -16.09
C GLY A 407 31.59 -3.43 -15.44
N PHE A 408 31.94 -3.84 -14.22
CA PHE A 408 31.18 -4.84 -13.45
C PHE A 408 30.12 -4.16 -12.58
N ILE A 409 28.85 -4.56 -12.73
CA ILE A 409 27.74 -4.05 -11.93
C ILE A 409 26.68 -5.14 -11.70
N ILE A 410 26.20 -5.25 -10.47
CA ILE A 410 25.12 -6.16 -10.09
C ILE A 410 24.10 -5.35 -9.28
N TRP A 411 22.85 -5.30 -9.74
CA TRP A 411 21.80 -4.56 -9.05
C TRP A 411 21.34 -5.28 -7.80
N LYS A 412 21.02 -4.52 -6.74
CA LYS A 412 20.46 -5.04 -5.49
C LYS A 412 19.03 -5.53 -5.61
N GLU A 413 18.41 -5.37 -6.77
CA GLU A 413 17.08 -5.89 -7.08
C GLU A 413 17.17 -6.81 -8.30
N LYS A 414 16.55 -7.99 -8.17
CA LYS A 414 16.38 -8.94 -9.26
C LYS A 414 15.03 -9.63 -9.13
N ASN A 415 14.16 -9.46 -10.12
CA ASN A 415 12.83 -10.09 -10.21
C ASN A 415 12.03 -9.97 -8.89
N GLY A 416 12.01 -8.77 -8.30
CA GLY A 416 11.28 -8.47 -7.09
C GLY A 416 11.94 -8.97 -5.80
N ARG A 417 13.14 -9.56 -5.84
CA ARG A 417 13.94 -9.95 -4.68
C ARG A 417 15.07 -8.96 -4.44
N TYR A 418 15.32 -8.64 -3.16
CA TYR A 418 16.50 -7.89 -2.74
C TYR A 418 17.72 -8.83 -2.66
N VAL A 419 18.83 -8.43 -3.28
CA VAL A 419 20.12 -9.15 -3.22
C VAL A 419 20.94 -8.52 -2.10
N ASP A 420 20.91 -9.15 -0.93
CA ASP A 420 21.69 -8.73 0.23
C ASP A 420 23.20 -9.03 0.07
N ARG A 421 24.00 -8.53 1.02
CA ARG A 421 25.45 -8.70 1.02
C ARG A 421 25.87 -10.16 1.09
N THR A 422 25.15 -10.99 1.84
CA THR A 422 25.47 -12.41 2.00
C THR A 422 25.30 -13.15 0.67
N ALA A 423 24.15 -12.95 0.01
CA ALA A 423 23.91 -13.50 -1.32
C ALA A 423 24.95 -13.00 -2.35
N MET A 424 25.38 -11.75 -2.25
CA MET A 424 26.41 -11.21 -3.14
C MET A 424 27.80 -11.82 -2.87
N VAL A 425 28.18 -12.04 -1.60
CA VAL A 425 29.45 -12.71 -1.25
C VAL A 425 29.45 -14.16 -1.73
N GLU A 426 28.36 -14.89 -1.54
CA GLU A 426 28.16 -16.25 -2.08
C GLU A 426 28.33 -16.29 -3.60
N LEU A 427 27.67 -15.36 -4.30
CA LEU A 427 27.74 -15.23 -5.75
C LEU A 427 29.17 -14.95 -6.25
N LEU A 428 29.94 -14.10 -5.56
CA LEU A 428 31.33 -13.81 -5.91
C LEU A 428 32.27 -14.98 -5.61
N THR A 429 32.01 -15.73 -4.54
CA THR A 429 32.87 -16.83 -4.07
C THR A 429 32.68 -18.07 -4.92
N HIS A 430 31.43 -18.43 -5.23
CA HIS A 430 31.08 -19.69 -5.87
C HIS A 430 30.62 -19.54 -7.33
N GLY A 431 30.38 -18.30 -7.81
CA GLY A 431 29.83 -18.03 -9.14
C GLY A 431 28.31 -18.25 -9.24
N GLU A 432 27.70 -18.88 -8.22
CA GLU A 432 26.25 -19.00 -8.06
C GLU A 432 25.86 -18.95 -6.58
N THR A 433 24.63 -18.54 -6.29
CA THR A 433 24.06 -18.59 -4.94
C THR A 433 23.46 -19.97 -4.64
N PRO A 434 23.26 -20.30 -3.35
CA PRO A 434 22.29 -21.31 -2.95
C PRO A 434 20.89 -21.04 -3.52
N LEU A 435 19.98 -22.00 -3.38
CA LEU A 435 18.58 -21.81 -3.76
C LEU A 435 17.95 -20.76 -2.84
N LEU A 436 17.58 -19.61 -3.40
CA LEU A 436 16.96 -18.49 -2.71
C LEU A 436 15.45 -18.46 -3.00
N ASP A 437 14.67 -18.02 -2.02
CA ASP A 437 13.22 -17.84 -2.13
C ASP A 437 12.86 -16.42 -2.61
N GLY A 438 11.57 -16.06 -2.64
CA GLY A 438 11.15 -14.66 -2.77
C GLY A 438 11.37 -13.95 -4.11
N PHE A 439 11.73 -14.68 -5.18
CA PHE A 439 11.64 -14.17 -6.56
C PHE A 439 10.19 -14.15 -7.03
N LEU A 440 9.87 -13.24 -7.93
CA LEU A 440 8.53 -13.09 -8.49
C LEU A 440 8.50 -13.29 -10.00
N THR A 441 7.44 -13.95 -10.47
CA THR A 441 7.08 -13.97 -11.89
C THR A 441 6.52 -12.61 -12.32
N SER A 442 6.32 -12.41 -13.61
CA SER A 442 5.64 -11.21 -14.14
C SER A 442 4.20 -11.06 -13.66
N ARG A 443 3.59 -12.14 -13.13
CA ARG A 443 2.24 -12.14 -12.52
C ARG A 443 2.30 -12.04 -10.98
N GLY A 444 3.45 -11.70 -10.41
CA GLY A 444 3.63 -11.53 -8.97
C GLY A 444 3.67 -12.83 -8.16
N GLN A 445 3.70 -14.01 -8.79
CA GLN A 445 3.75 -15.28 -8.09
C GLN A 445 5.18 -15.58 -7.58
N GLY A 446 5.28 -16.02 -6.34
CA GLY A 446 6.56 -16.36 -5.70
C GLY A 446 7.16 -17.65 -6.26
N TYR A 447 8.48 -17.68 -6.48
CA TYR A 447 9.21 -18.90 -6.80
C TYR A 447 10.63 -18.89 -6.23
N LYS A 448 11.25 -20.08 -6.20
CA LYS A 448 12.63 -20.29 -5.77
C LYS A 448 13.58 -20.32 -6.97
N GLY A 449 14.78 -19.78 -6.80
CA GLY A 449 15.78 -19.75 -7.86
C GLY A 449 17.19 -19.51 -7.35
N LYS A 450 18.16 -19.66 -8.24
CA LYS A 450 19.57 -19.34 -8.00
C LYS A 450 19.99 -18.16 -8.86
N LEU A 451 20.83 -17.30 -8.32
CA LEU A 451 21.55 -16.30 -9.08
C LEU A 451 22.87 -16.88 -9.54
N ARG A 452 23.23 -16.68 -10.81
CA ARG A 452 24.49 -17.17 -11.40
C ARG A 452 25.16 -16.06 -12.20
N LEU A 453 26.48 -16.00 -12.13
CA LEU A 453 27.28 -15.13 -13.00
C LEU A 453 27.66 -15.87 -14.28
N ASP A 454 27.42 -15.23 -15.43
CA ASP A 454 27.94 -15.71 -16.71
C ASP A 454 29.44 -15.37 -16.88
N LYS A 455 30.03 -15.79 -18.01
CA LYS A 455 31.45 -15.57 -18.33
C LYS A 455 31.81 -14.09 -18.52
N ASP A 456 30.83 -13.25 -18.82
CA ASP A 456 30.98 -11.81 -19.02
C ASP A 456 30.67 -11.01 -17.74
N GLY A 457 30.32 -11.70 -16.64
CA GLY A 457 30.00 -11.13 -15.34
C GLY A 457 28.57 -10.59 -15.23
N ASN A 458 27.64 -10.98 -16.12
CA ASN A 458 26.23 -10.63 -16.00
C ASN A 458 25.48 -11.58 -15.07
N LEU A 459 24.41 -11.07 -14.45
CA LEU A 459 23.58 -11.83 -13.51
C LEU A 459 22.42 -12.55 -14.20
N GLU A 460 22.50 -13.88 -14.25
CA GLU A 460 21.43 -14.77 -14.66
C GLU A 460 20.60 -15.26 -13.47
N LEU A 461 19.29 -15.44 -13.67
CA LEU A 461 18.39 -16.05 -12.70
C LEU A 461 17.91 -17.39 -13.27
N VAL A 462 18.22 -18.46 -12.53
CA VAL A 462 17.89 -19.85 -12.88
C VAL A 462 16.82 -20.33 -11.91
N SER A 463 15.64 -20.73 -12.41
CA SER A 463 14.59 -21.30 -11.55
C SER A 463 15.00 -22.68 -11.01
N GLU A 464 14.27 -23.17 -10.01
CA GLU A 464 14.46 -24.53 -9.46
C GLU A 464 14.42 -25.62 -10.55
N ASP A 465 13.56 -25.46 -11.56
CA ASP A 465 13.45 -26.35 -12.73
C ASP A 465 14.54 -26.17 -13.80
N GLY A 466 15.56 -25.34 -13.53
CA GLY A 466 16.68 -25.11 -14.45
C GLY A 466 16.40 -24.19 -15.64
N LYS A 467 15.24 -23.53 -15.69
CA LYS A 467 14.90 -22.59 -16.77
C LYS A 467 15.48 -21.20 -16.46
N VAL A 468 16.12 -20.59 -17.45
CA VAL A 468 16.61 -19.20 -17.37
C VAL A 468 15.41 -18.27 -17.54
N ALA A 469 15.08 -17.51 -16.49
CA ALA A 469 13.99 -16.54 -16.53
C ALA A 469 14.52 -15.21 -17.07
N GLY A 470 14.18 -14.87 -18.32
CA GLY A 470 14.60 -13.61 -18.93
C GLY A 470 13.72 -13.21 -20.11
N GLY A 471 12.81 -12.27 -19.89
CA GLY A 471 12.08 -11.58 -20.95
C GLY A 471 11.81 -10.13 -20.55
N PRO A 472 11.80 -9.18 -21.50
CA PRO A 472 11.43 -7.80 -21.21
C PRO A 472 10.03 -7.76 -20.60
N VAL A 473 9.81 -6.78 -19.72
CA VAL A 473 8.51 -6.48 -19.10
C VAL A 473 7.41 -6.61 -20.15
N ALA A 474 6.58 -7.65 -20.00
CA ALA A 474 5.39 -7.83 -20.81
C ALA A 474 4.48 -6.62 -20.57
N VAL A 475 3.70 -6.25 -21.59
CA VAL A 475 2.56 -5.34 -21.42
C VAL A 475 1.74 -5.91 -20.27
N ALA A 476 1.69 -5.20 -19.14
CA ALA A 476 0.95 -5.68 -17.98
C ALA A 476 -0.54 -5.58 -18.29
N GLU A 477 -1.36 -6.48 -17.75
CA GLU A 477 -2.80 -6.33 -17.81
C GLU A 477 -3.19 -5.03 -17.11
N ILE A 478 -3.98 -4.21 -17.78
CA ILE A 478 -4.53 -2.98 -17.21
C ILE A 478 -5.82 -3.41 -16.50
N PRO A 479 -5.96 -3.19 -15.18
CA PRO A 479 -7.20 -3.50 -14.46
C PRO A 479 -8.40 -2.83 -15.15
N GLU A 480 -9.55 -3.50 -15.18
CA GLU A 480 -10.75 -3.00 -15.88
C GLU A 480 -11.21 -1.65 -15.29
N ASP A 481 -11.07 -1.49 -13.97
CA ASP A 481 -11.40 -0.33 -13.15
C ASP A 481 -10.33 0.78 -13.14
N ALA A 482 -9.21 0.59 -13.83
CA ALA A 482 -8.13 1.58 -13.83
C ALA A 482 -8.59 2.94 -14.41
N THR A 483 -8.33 4.02 -13.68
CA THR A 483 -8.63 5.39 -14.14
C THR A 483 -7.63 5.85 -15.20
N PRO A 484 -8.09 6.49 -16.30
CA PRO A 484 -7.19 7.02 -17.32
C PRO A 484 -6.40 8.23 -16.80
N LEU A 485 -5.12 8.31 -17.18
CA LEU A 485 -4.22 9.42 -16.82
C LEU A 485 -4.23 10.55 -17.86
N VAL A 486 -4.14 10.19 -19.13
CA VAL A 486 -4.02 11.13 -20.26
C VAL A 486 -4.39 10.41 -21.56
N ASP A 487 -4.80 11.16 -22.58
CA ASP A 487 -5.08 10.61 -23.90
C ASP A 487 -3.83 10.03 -24.56
N CYS A 488 -4.02 9.01 -25.38
CA CYS A 488 -2.94 8.37 -26.11
C CYS A 488 -2.50 9.26 -27.29
N PRO A 489 -1.20 9.60 -27.39
CA PRO A 489 -0.69 10.46 -28.47
C PRO A 489 -0.76 9.84 -29.87
N PHE A 490 -1.14 8.56 -29.99
CA PHE A 490 -1.28 7.85 -31.27
C PHE A 490 -2.75 7.57 -31.65
N ASN A 491 -3.72 7.80 -30.77
CA ASN A 491 -5.13 7.73 -31.08
C ASN A 491 -5.93 8.46 -30.00
N SER A 492 -6.68 9.48 -30.39
CA SER A 492 -7.53 10.28 -29.50
C SER A 492 -8.63 9.47 -28.82
N ASP A 493 -9.03 8.32 -29.40
CA ASP A 493 -10.04 7.43 -28.82
C ASP A 493 -9.44 6.44 -27.80
N CYS A 494 -8.15 6.56 -27.50
CA CYS A 494 -7.43 5.68 -26.59
C CYS A 494 -6.83 6.48 -25.43
N GLN A 495 -6.67 5.83 -24.28
CA GLN A 495 -6.14 6.46 -23.07
C GLN A 495 -4.95 5.68 -22.50
N ILE A 496 -4.08 6.39 -21.80
CA ILE A 496 -2.94 5.86 -21.05
C ILE A 496 -3.38 5.58 -19.62
N PHE A 497 -3.04 4.39 -19.12
CA PHE A 497 -3.34 3.92 -17.78
C PHE A 497 -2.05 3.62 -17.03
N GLN A 498 -2.12 3.73 -15.70
CA GLN A 498 -1.06 3.28 -14.81
C GLN A 498 -1.25 1.78 -14.51
N THR A 499 -0.17 1.01 -14.63
CA THR A 499 -0.08 -0.37 -14.14
C THR A 499 0.97 -0.48 -13.05
N GLU A 500 1.17 -1.68 -12.49
CA GLU A 500 2.23 -1.91 -11.51
C GLU A 500 3.64 -1.62 -12.05
N VAL A 501 3.85 -1.81 -13.35
CA VAL A 501 5.20 -1.81 -13.98
C VAL A 501 5.38 -0.75 -15.06
N ALA A 502 4.30 -0.16 -15.59
CA ALA A 502 4.38 0.81 -16.68
C ALA A 502 3.19 1.78 -16.69
N TYR A 503 3.34 2.86 -17.46
CA TYR A 503 2.25 3.67 -17.98
C TYR A 503 2.04 3.27 -19.44
N GLN A 504 0.85 2.78 -19.79
CA GLN A 504 0.61 2.18 -21.10
C GLN A 504 -0.81 2.37 -21.59
N CYS A 505 -0.95 2.39 -22.91
CA CYS A 505 -2.24 2.45 -23.60
C CYS A 505 -2.98 1.10 -23.57
N ARG A 506 -4.30 1.11 -23.37
CA ARG A 506 -5.20 -0.05 -23.43
C ARG A 506 -5.58 -0.45 -24.87
N CYS A 507 -4.66 -0.33 -25.81
CA CYS A 507 -4.96 -0.43 -27.23
C CYS A 507 -4.15 -1.55 -27.90
N ASP A 508 -4.77 -2.70 -28.19
CA ASP A 508 -4.04 -3.83 -28.79
C ASP A 508 -3.80 -3.66 -30.31
N GLU A 509 -4.80 -3.14 -31.04
CA GLU A 509 -4.73 -2.95 -32.50
C GLU A 509 -5.14 -1.55 -33.02
N THR A 510 -6.02 -0.83 -32.33
CA THR A 510 -6.58 0.46 -32.80
C THR A 510 -5.52 1.54 -33.01
N CYS A 511 -4.53 1.66 -32.10
CA CYS A 511 -3.43 2.60 -32.29
C CYS A 511 -2.46 2.22 -33.42
N LYS A 512 -2.32 0.93 -33.73
CA LYS A 512 -1.49 0.46 -34.85
C LYS A 512 -2.16 0.74 -36.20
N ALA A 513 -3.49 0.68 -36.25
CA ALA A 513 -4.26 1.03 -37.43
C ALA A 513 -4.05 2.51 -37.82
N THR A 514 -4.03 3.41 -36.83
CA THR A 514 -3.79 4.84 -37.03
C THR A 514 -2.30 5.16 -37.25
N HIS A 515 -1.38 4.45 -36.59
CA HIS A 515 0.08 4.65 -36.72
C HIS A 515 0.86 3.36 -37.02
N LYS A 516 1.12 3.11 -38.30
CA LYS A 516 1.82 1.89 -38.81
C LYS A 516 3.24 1.64 -38.26
N LYS A 517 3.92 2.65 -37.68
CA LYS A 517 5.25 2.50 -37.09
C LYS A 517 5.22 1.98 -35.64
N LEU A 518 4.04 1.97 -35.02
CA LEU A 518 3.82 1.50 -33.67
C LEU A 518 4.01 -0.03 -33.62
N LYS A 519 5.09 -0.51 -32.99
CA LYS A 519 5.38 -1.95 -32.93
C LYS A 519 4.58 -2.66 -31.83
N SER A 520 4.20 -1.94 -30.78
CA SER A 520 3.44 -2.40 -29.61
C SER A 520 2.44 -1.32 -29.20
N VAL A 521 1.95 -1.33 -27.97
CA VAL A 521 1.23 -0.19 -27.39
C VAL A 521 2.20 0.95 -27.05
N ALA A 522 1.67 2.18 -26.92
CA ALA A 522 2.41 3.29 -26.33
C ALA A 522 2.70 2.95 -24.86
N ILE A 523 3.98 2.98 -24.46
CA ILE A 523 4.42 2.47 -23.16
C ILE A 523 5.65 3.23 -22.63
N LEU A 524 5.57 3.60 -21.36
CA LEU A 524 6.64 4.16 -20.55
C LEU A 524 6.78 3.31 -19.28
N PRO A 525 7.89 2.58 -19.07
CA PRO A 525 8.11 1.86 -17.82
C PRO A 525 8.05 2.79 -16.60
N ARG A 526 7.50 2.33 -15.48
CA ARG A 526 7.50 3.09 -14.21
C ARG A 526 8.91 3.32 -13.67
N VAL A 527 9.87 2.53 -14.12
CA VAL A 527 11.28 2.70 -13.80
C VAL A 527 12.10 2.76 -15.08
N VAL A 528 12.71 3.91 -15.34
CA VAL A 528 13.59 4.14 -16.50
C VAL A 528 14.99 4.41 -16.01
N CYS A 529 15.96 3.57 -16.39
CA CYS A 529 17.35 3.65 -15.91
C CYS A 529 17.44 3.83 -14.38
N HIS A 530 16.65 3.04 -13.64
CA HIS A 530 16.60 3.00 -12.17
C HIS A 530 16.11 4.31 -11.50
N ARG A 531 15.45 5.18 -12.28
CA ARG A 531 14.67 6.31 -11.79
C ARG A 531 13.19 5.97 -11.89
N GLU A 532 12.47 6.11 -10.79
CA GLU A 532 11.01 5.99 -10.79
C GLU A 532 10.40 7.19 -11.53
N ILE A 533 9.40 6.94 -12.35
CA ILE A 533 8.61 7.94 -13.05
C ILE A 533 7.29 8.06 -12.32
N ASN A 534 6.96 9.26 -11.84
CA ASN A 534 5.69 9.50 -11.17
C ASN A 534 4.55 9.77 -12.19
N PRO A 535 3.27 9.78 -11.76
CA PRO A 535 2.16 9.97 -12.69
C PRO A 535 2.18 11.32 -13.42
N GLU A 536 2.55 12.41 -12.76
CA GLU A 536 2.63 13.76 -13.36
C GLU A 536 3.69 13.82 -14.47
N GLU A 537 4.85 13.21 -14.24
CA GLU A 537 5.94 13.06 -15.21
C GLU A 537 5.53 12.20 -16.40
N ALA A 538 4.74 11.14 -16.16
CA ALA A 538 4.19 10.31 -17.21
C ALA A 538 3.16 11.08 -18.06
N VAL A 539 2.28 11.85 -17.42
CA VAL A 539 1.33 12.73 -18.11
C VAL A 539 2.07 13.73 -19.01
N GLN A 540 3.12 14.40 -18.50
CA GLN A 540 3.96 15.29 -19.31
C GLN A 540 4.55 14.57 -20.53
N PHE A 541 5.16 13.39 -20.31
CA PHE A 541 5.80 12.61 -21.36
C PHE A 541 4.84 12.24 -22.50
N PHE A 542 3.61 11.82 -22.20
CA PHE A 542 2.63 11.42 -23.21
C PHE A 542 1.89 12.60 -23.84
N ALA A 543 1.58 13.66 -23.07
CA ALA A 543 0.88 14.85 -23.58
C ALA A 543 1.77 15.69 -24.49
N GLU A 544 3.04 15.91 -24.10
CA GLU A 544 3.95 16.79 -24.84
C GLU A 544 4.87 16.01 -25.80
N GLY A 545 4.92 14.68 -25.69
CA GLY A 545 5.86 13.82 -26.42
C GLY A 545 7.32 13.97 -26.00
N LYS A 546 7.60 14.80 -24.99
CA LYS A 546 8.92 15.08 -24.42
C LYS A 546 8.80 15.53 -22.96
N THR A 547 9.91 15.47 -22.23
CA THR A 547 9.96 15.87 -20.82
C THR A 547 10.91 17.03 -20.59
N ASP A 548 10.82 17.62 -19.40
CA ASP A 548 11.90 18.43 -18.85
C ASP A 548 13.17 17.62 -18.60
N GLU A 549 14.28 18.33 -18.34
CA GLU A 549 15.54 17.65 -17.98
C GLU A 549 15.42 17.13 -16.56
N TRP A 550 15.40 15.81 -16.42
CA TRP A 550 15.41 15.15 -15.13
C TRP A 550 16.81 14.67 -14.77
N ASP A 551 17.10 14.62 -13.48
CA ASP A 551 18.35 14.11 -12.92
C ASP A 551 18.19 12.69 -12.36
N ASN A 552 19.27 12.16 -11.78
CA ASN A 552 19.29 10.90 -11.05
C ASN A 552 18.97 9.62 -11.88
N PHE A 553 19.01 9.70 -13.22
CA PHE A 553 19.08 8.49 -14.03
C PHE A 553 20.42 7.80 -13.80
N ILE A 554 20.41 6.48 -13.62
CA ILE A 554 21.64 5.72 -13.42
C ILE A 554 21.97 4.96 -14.70
N SER A 555 23.14 5.25 -15.27
CA SER A 555 23.63 4.53 -16.44
C SER A 555 23.90 3.07 -16.12
N ARG A 556 24.05 2.23 -17.16
CA ARG A 556 24.49 0.84 -17.00
C ARG A 556 25.85 0.66 -16.31
N TYR A 557 26.57 1.75 -16.04
CA TYR A 557 27.85 1.77 -15.33
C TYR A 557 27.73 2.44 -13.95
N GLY A 558 26.52 2.55 -13.40
CA GLY A 558 26.30 3.09 -12.07
C GLY A 558 26.46 4.60 -11.93
N ARG A 559 26.76 5.32 -13.02
CA ARG A 559 26.95 6.78 -12.98
C ARG A 559 25.62 7.53 -13.12
N PRO A 560 25.32 8.51 -12.25
CA PRO A 560 24.17 9.38 -12.41
C PRO A 560 24.36 10.27 -13.64
N PHE A 561 23.27 10.52 -14.36
CA PHE A 561 23.24 11.45 -15.48
C PHE A 561 21.89 12.19 -15.55
N LYS A 562 21.90 13.32 -16.25
CA LYS A 562 20.70 14.09 -16.58
C LYS A 562 20.30 13.84 -18.03
N ALA A 563 19.00 13.77 -18.29
CA ALA A 563 18.47 13.62 -19.64
C ALA A 563 17.01 14.07 -19.72
N LYS A 564 16.58 14.38 -20.94
CA LYS A 564 15.15 14.46 -21.29
C LYS A 564 14.72 13.14 -21.90
N LEU A 565 13.48 12.73 -21.64
CA LEU A 565 12.85 11.64 -22.37
C LEU A 565 12.04 12.22 -23.53
N PHE A 566 12.00 11.50 -24.64
CA PHE A 566 11.09 11.81 -25.76
C PHE A 566 10.39 10.55 -26.24
N LEU A 567 9.16 10.69 -26.70
CA LEU A 567 8.36 9.61 -27.25
C LEU A 567 8.76 9.34 -28.70
N LYS A 568 9.17 8.11 -28.99
CA LYS A 568 9.51 7.67 -30.35
C LYS A 568 8.25 7.23 -31.10
N ASP A 569 8.31 7.29 -32.43
CA ASP A 569 7.29 6.74 -33.35
C ASP A 569 6.91 5.27 -33.10
N ASN A 570 7.75 4.50 -32.40
CA ASN A 570 7.49 3.10 -32.07
C ASN A 570 6.72 2.90 -30.75
N GLY A 571 6.30 3.98 -30.11
CA GLY A 571 5.54 3.97 -28.85
C GLY A 571 6.39 3.87 -27.58
N LYS A 572 7.73 3.91 -27.68
CA LYS A 572 8.65 3.80 -26.52
C LYS A 572 9.44 5.09 -26.29
N HIS A 573 10.04 5.21 -25.12
CA HIS A 573 10.91 6.35 -24.80
C HIS A 573 12.29 6.30 -25.51
N GLY A 574 12.83 7.49 -25.77
CA GLY A 574 14.22 7.77 -26.12
C GLY A 574 14.84 8.75 -25.14
N PHE A 575 16.17 8.89 -25.19
CA PHE A 575 16.92 9.84 -24.38
C PHE A 575 17.48 10.95 -25.25
N GLU A 576 17.30 12.20 -24.82
CA GLU A 576 17.98 13.37 -25.33
C GLU A 576 18.91 13.92 -24.23
N PHE A 577 20.18 14.11 -24.56
CA PHE A 577 21.20 14.59 -23.64
C PHE A 577 21.62 16.00 -24.02
N ALA A 578 21.85 16.87 -23.03
CA ALA A 578 22.45 18.17 -23.28
C ALA A 578 23.78 18.04 -24.06
N PRO A 579 24.03 18.90 -25.06
CA PRO A 579 25.23 18.83 -25.89
C PRO A 579 26.49 18.89 -25.03
N ARG A 580 27.35 17.88 -25.14
CA ARG A 580 28.62 17.81 -24.39
C ARG A 580 29.53 18.99 -24.77
N ALA A 581 30.04 19.71 -23.78
CA ALA A 581 31.14 20.66 -23.99
C ALA A 581 32.31 19.96 -24.71
N PRO A 582 32.95 20.62 -25.70
CA PRO A 582 34.00 19.99 -26.50
C PRO A 582 35.18 19.58 -25.62
N LYS A 583 35.60 18.30 -25.74
CA LYS A 583 36.75 17.76 -25.00
C LYS A 583 38.00 18.60 -25.28
N LYS A 584 38.59 19.22 -24.25
CA LYS A 584 39.98 19.70 -24.30
C LYS A 584 40.89 18.51 -24.62
N LYS A 585 41.59 18.56 -25.75
CA LYS A 585 42.65 17.59 -26.09
C LYS A 585 43.69 17.60 -24.97
N LYS A 586 43.94 16.45 -24.34
CA LYS A 586 45.09 16.26 -23.45
C LYS A 586 46.37 16.49 -24.27
N GLU A 587 47.18 17.45 -23.85
CA GLU A 587 48.58 17.54 -24.27
C GLU A 587 49.29 16.26 -23.82
N LYS A 588 49.96 15.60 -24.76
CA LYS A 588 50.90 14.52 -24.46
C LYS A 588 52.11 15.16 -23.76
N ALA A 589 52.32 14.83 -22.49
CA ALA A 589 53.61 15.00 -21.85
C ALA A 589 54.60 14.06 -22.54
N GLY A 590 55.55 14.63 -23.27
CA GLY A 590 56.65 13.90 -23.88
C GLY A 590 57.69 13.53 -22.83
N ALA A 591 58.08 12.26 -22.81
CA ALA A 591 59.32 11.82 -22.19
C ALA A 591 60.51 12.34 -23.01
N GLU A 592 61.54 12.80 -22.31
CA GLU A 592 62.82 13.22 -22.87
C GLU A 592 63.51 12.06 -23.61
N ALA A 593 63.97 12.33 -24.83
CA ALA A 593 65.11 11.66 -25.44
C ALA A 593 65.81 12.65 -26.38
N ALA A 594 67.12 12.84 -26.19
CA ALA A 594 68.00 13.69 -26.99
C ALA A 594 68.54 12.91 -28.23
N PRO A 595 69.34 13.51 -29.13
CA PRO A 595 68.90 13.93 -30.46
C PRO A 595 69.50 13.09 -31.62
N GLY A 596 68.78 13.00 -32.75
CA GLY A 596 69.26 12.36 -33.97
C GLY A 596 68.55 12.86 -35.24
N GLU A 597 69.25 13.73 -35.97
CA GLU A 597 69.23 14.05 -37.42
C GLU A 597 67.93 14.12 -38.27
N LYS A 598 67.69 15.37 -38.74
CA LYS A 598 67.19 15.85 -40.05
C LYS A 598 66.63 14.84 -41.07
N LYS A 599 65.41 15.12 -41.57
CA LYS A 599 65.18 15.72 -42.92
C LYS A 599 63.69 15.98 -43.24
N THR A 600 63.38 17.27 -43.40
CA THR A 600 62.62 17.91 -44.51
C THR A 600 61.34 17.27 -45.07
N LYS A 601 60.21 17.99 -45.02
CA LYS A 601 59.66 18.84 -46.11
C LYS A 601 58.25 19.33 -45.72
N ALA A 602 58.06 20.67 -45.69
CA ALA A 602 57.16 21.42 -46.59
C ALA A 602 55.66 21.30 -46.22
N LYS A 603 54.83 22.33 -46.19
CA LYS A 603 54.87 23.75 -46.53
C LYS A 603 53.63 24.37 -45.82
N THR A 604 53.77 25.45 -45.05
CA THR A 604 53.25 26.81 -45.36
C THR A 604 51.76 26.85 -45.73
N LYS A 605 50.88 27.66 -45.11
CA LYS A 605 50.89 29.12 -44.90
C LYS A 605 49.80 29.45 -43.85
N ALA A 606 50.09 30.24 -42.80
CA ALA A 606 49.91 31.70 -42.72
C ALA A 606 48.44 32.14 -42.85
N LYS A 607 47.81 32.92 -41.95
CA LYS A 607 48.21 34.16 -41.26
C LYS A 607 47.44 34.23 -39.92
N LYS A 608 48.03 34.50 -38.76
CA LYS A 608 48.44 35.82 -38.21
C LYS A 608 47.41 36.94 -38.41
N SER A 609 46.69 37.28 -37.34
CA SER A 609 46.79 38.62 -36.76
C SER A 609 46.80 38.52 -35.24
N LYS A 610 47.75 39.24 -34.64
CA LYS A 610 47.96 39.40 -33.21
C LYS A 610 47.32 40.74 -32.83
N SER A 611 46.77 40.82 -31.63
CA SER A 611 47.03 41.98 -30.77
C SER A 611 47.09 41.53 -29.31
N LYS A 612 48.30 41.64 -28.76
CA LYS A 612 48.65 41.50 -27.35
C LYS A 612 48.40 42.85 -26.65
N ALA A 613 47.95 42.80 -25.41
CA ALA A 613 48.52 43.55 -24.27
C ALA A 613 47.97 42.88 -23.00
N LYS A 614 48.75 42.17 -22.15
CA LYS A 614 49.71 42.67 -21.13
C LYS A 614 49.06 43.80 -20.29
N SER A 615 49.00 43.78 -18.96
CA SER A 615 49.94 43.23 -17.98
C SER A 615 49.41 43.35 -16.54
N LYS A 616 49.81 42.41 -15.66
CA LYS A 616 50.50 42.63 -14.36
C LYS A 616 49.73 43.44 -13.27
N THR A 617 49.76 43.15 -11.96
CA THR A 617 50.70 42.42 -11.09
C THR A 617 50.12 42.34 -9.65
N LYS A 618 50.65 41.37 -8.88
CA LYS A 618 50.97 41.37 -7.42
C LYS A 618 49.80 41.56 -6.44
N ALA A 619 49.43 40.57 -5.61
CA ALA A 619 50.18 39.92 -4.52
C ALA A 619 50.61 40.88 -3.39
N LYS A 620 49.99 40.75 -2.21
CA LYS A 620 50.70 40.75 -0.93
C LYS A 620 49.86 40.13 0.21
N THR A 621 50.48 39.13 0.80
CA THR A 621 50.28 38.50 2.11
C THR A 621 50.35 39.48 3.28
N THR A 622 49.66 39.16 4.39
CA THR A 622 50.23 39.26 5.76
C THR A 622 49.49 38.35 6.75
N LYS A 623 50.27 37.57 7.51
CA LYS A 623 49.94 36.83 8.73
C LYS A 623 50.17 37.72 9.96
N ALA A 624 49.38 37.55 11.02
CA ALA A 624 49.78 37.56 12.44
C ALA A 624 48.56 37.07 13.26
N LYS A 625 48.55 35.90 13.94
CA LYS A 625 49.20 35.43 15.19
C LYS A 625 48.63 36.01 16.50
N THR A 626 48.40 35.06 17.43
CA THR A 626 48.28 35.15 18.91
C THR A 626 46.96 35.73 19.45
N THR A 627 46.29 35.15 20.46
CA THR A 627 46.85 34.77 21.78
C THR A 627 46.00 33.69 22.50
N LYS A 628 46.67 32.89 23.33
CA LYS A 628 46.10 31.92 24.29
C LYS A 628 45.61 32.62 25.56
N THR A 629 44.59 32.07 26.21
CA THR A 629 44.43 32.16 27.67
C THR A 629 43.94 30.81 28.24
N LYS A 630 44.63 30.35 29.29
CA LYS A 630 44.28 29.24 30.19
C LYS A 630 43.63 29.83 31.44
N THR A 631 42.61 29.18 32.02
CA THR A 631 42.53 29.01 33.48
C THR A 631 41.76 27.75 33.88
N LYS A 632 42.29 27.10 34.92
CA LYS A 632 41.79 25.89 35.59
C LYS A 632 40.78 26.24 36.69
N ALA A 633 39.98 25.23 37.04
CA ALA A 633 39.08 25.11 38.18
C ALA A 633 39.70 25.38 39.57
N ARG A 634 38.85 25.79 40.52
CA ARG A 634 38.85 25.30 41.91
C ARG A 634 37.50 25.53 42.57
N ALA A 635 37.00 24.52 43.27
CA ALA A 635 35.82 24.57 44.13
C ALA A 635 36.18 25.05 45.55
N LYS A 636 35.31 25.87 46.16
CA LYS A 636 34.73 25.61 47.50
C LYS A 636 33.75 26.73 47.89
N LYS A 637 32.46 26.38 47.77
CA LYS A 637 31.21 27.04 48.18
C LYS A 637 31.25 28.56 48.07
N GLU A 638 30.58 29.09 47.05
CA GLU A 638 30.90 30.33 46.33
C GLU A 638 31.56 30.02 44.99
#